data_AF-A0A2E6ZVI8-F1
#
_entry.id   AF-A0A2E6ZVI8-F1
#
_cell.length_a   1.000
_cell.length_b   1.000
_cell.length_c   1.000
_cell.angle_alpha   90.00
_cell.angle_beta   90.00
_cell.angle_gamma   90.00
#
_symmetry.space_group_name_H-M   'P 1'
#
loop_
_entity.id
_entity.type
_entity.pdbx_description
1 polymer ?
#
loop_
_entity_poly.entity_id
_entity_poly.type
_entity_poly.pdbx_seq_one_letter_code
_entity_poly.pdbx_strand_id
1 'polypeptide(L)'
;MSPVPHWRPMLRLCRSPCRETAGRARPGDRASGNTGAPEQGHDTRRLRPRRGNPPAAPDRSQSIRTRRCPVSDSLGAAHLDTPVCRSRGGAGRRTGLSHPGPSAGRTRRPVLPGQMAPAQLRPVRVRGRVGGGQPRPIGPGRPVGSGTVVDLRGVSPCAPESPRRDEPRRADTPGGRVLAVREGSLVSSVDLVVVGSGFAGSILARLVALSGRQVLLLERDTHPRFALGESSTPLAALCLERLAGRHGQEDLAALASYGRWRQALPALRCGLKRGFTFYRQRPDVSFSSSDSESRLLVAASPDDEVADCHWMRADVDKALVDRAIDAGVHFKDRAEVIGIDRRASLMAVDVQTPKGRETIGARFVVDGTGGGPLAQVLGAGRGPSLPFSSHLIYAHLDGVAEFQAAAALPDGPYPDDQAAVHHLLDEGWIYALRFDSGRLSAGLLLENAPTSTSPEDTWRATLSRYPTLSAAFARARPYGPGFRAAGPLQRRRQYAAGPGWALLPHSYAFFDPFFSTGLAWSLLGVERLADALCGPDRETALGRYAALLADEADQQAALIAAAYSARRDMALFRPLTFLYFACVSYAEMRLRLGLVPNDNAAAWRGFLGAGQPPWPSVFAEARTRIEHARDAADAASFKKWVQAVIDPYNLIGLGEDPSHLYGVHLDRLRASHARLGLSPAELKARLPRLRGGQP
;
A
#
# COMPACT_ATOMS: atom_id res chain seq x y z
N MET A 1 31.16 20.93 -44.77
CA MET A 1 30.63 20.07 -45.85
C MET A 1 29.44 19.30 -45.30
N SER A 2 28.37 19.17 -46.08
CA SER A 2 27.12 18.44 -45.74
C SER A 2 27.02 17.19 -46.65
N PRO A 3 25.98 16.33 -46.59
CA PRO A 3 24.89 16.22 -45.62
C PRO A 3 24.57 14.78 -45.13
N VAL A 4 23.59 14.72 -44.21
CA VAL A 4 22.56 13.69 -43.98
C VAL A 4 22.25 12.73 -45.15
N PRO A 5 21.89 11.47 -44.85
CA PRO A 5 20.84 10.75 -45.58
C PRO A 5 19.60 10.45 -44.70
N HIS A 6 18.42 10.86 -45.15
CA HIS A 6 17.13 10.39 -44.60
C HIS A 6 16.73 9.09 -45.30
N TRP A 7 16.00 8.21 -44.59
CA TRP A 7 15.10 7.24 -45.22
C TRP A 7 13.72 7.27 -44.56
N ARG A 8 12.67 7.24 -45.38
CA ARG A 8 11.25 7.13 -44.97
C ARG A 8 10.69 5.76 -45.37
N PRO A 9 9.61 5.28 -44.74
CA PRO A 9 9.20 3.88 -44.82
C PRO A 9 8.47 3.53 -46.12
N MET A 10 8.52 2.24 -46.48
CA MET A 10 7.73 1.66 -47.56
C MET A 10 6.62 0.78 -46.97
N LEU A 11 5.36 1.07 -47.32
CA LEU A 11 4.20 0.24 -46.98
C LEU A 11 4.06 -0.91 -47.99
N ARG A 12 3.91 -2.16 -47.52
CA ARG A 12 3.13 -3.19 -48.22
C ARG A 12 2.36 -4.06 -47.22
N LEU A 13 1.07 -4.23 -47.49
CA LEU A 13 0.20 -5.23 -46.89
C LEU A 13 0.33 -6.54 -47.67
N CYS A 14 0.36 -7.70 -47.00
CA CYS A 14 -0.66 -8.76 -47.16
C CYS A 14 -0.31 -10.10 -46.48
N ARG A 15 -1.30 -10.63 -45.75
CA ARG A 15 -1.71 -12.05 -45.62
C ARG A 15 -0.69 -13.12 -45.16
N SER A 16 -0.95 -13.63 -43.96
CA SER A 16 -0.60 -14.95 -43.43
C SER A 16 -1.39 -16.09 -44.13
N PRO A 17 -1.22 -17.38 -43.76
CA PRO A 17 -0.01 -18.11 -43.31
C PRO A 17 0.15 -19.49 -44.01
N CYS A 18 1.29 -20.18 -43.81
CA CYS A 18 1.37 -21.64 -44.03
C CYS A 18 2.31 -22.34 -43.04
N ARG A 19 2.23 -23.67 -42.98
CA ARG A 19 2.72 -24.56 -41.92
C ARG A 19 3.98 -25.34 -42.32
N GLU A 20 4.60 -25.99 -41.31
CA GLU A 20 5.36 -27.25 -41.37
C GLU A 20 6.62 -27.26 -42.30
N THR A 21 7.80 -27.74 -41.91
CA THR A 21 8.11 -29.00 -41.21
C THR A 21 9.40 -28.91 -40.36
N ALA A 22 9.71 -29.97 -39.60
CA ALA A 22 10.95 -30.08 -38.83
C ALA A 22 12.13 -30.69 -39.63
N GLY A 23 13.37 -30.36 -39.22
CA GLY A 23 14.60 -30.97 -39.77
C GLY A 23 15.78 -30.89 -38.80
N ARG A 24 16.16 -32.02 -38.18
CA ARG A 24 17.40 -32.17 -37.39
C ARG A 24 18.47 -32.87 -38.23
N ALA A 25 19.66 -32.28 -38.33
CA ALA A 25 20.89 -32.97 -38.73
C ALA A 25 22.07 -32.46 -37.88
N ARG A 26 23.19 -33.20 -37.85
CA ARG A 26 24.36 -32.96 -36.97
C ARG A 26 25.53 -32.30 -37.71
N PRO A 27 26.44 -31.59 -37.00
CA PRO A 27 27.60 -30.90 -37.61
C PRO A 27 28.77 -31.85 -37.92
N GLY A 28 29.71 -31.36 -38.74
CA GLY A 28 30.97 -32.04 -39.11
C GLY A 28 32.23 -31.22 -38.79
N ASP A 29 33.12 -31.87 -38.04
CA ASP A 29 34.46 -31.54 -37.55
C ASP A 29 35.44 -30.59 -38.31
N ARG A 30 36.23 -29.87 -37.47
CA ARG A 30 37.69 -29.55 -37.55
C ARG A 30 38.27 -28.56 -38.58
N ALA A 31 38.85 -27.47 -38.04
CA ALA A 31 40.29 -27.13 -38.04
C ALA A 31 40.52 -25.73 -37.41
N SER A 32 41.70 -25.30 -36.96
CA SER A 32 42.65 -25.82 -35.93
C SER A 32 43.82 -24.84 -35.81
N GLY A 33 44.20 -24.41 -34.59
CA GLY A 33 45.32 -23.48 -34.36
C GLY A 33 44.99 -22.43 -33.29
N ASN A 34 45.58 -22.32 -32.08
CA ASN A 34 46.73 -22.91 -31.36
C ASN A 34 47.80 -21.87 -30.97
N THR A 35 47.47 -21.05 -29.96
CA THR A 35 48.36 -20.44 -28.96
C THR A 35 47.49 -20.21 -27.71
N GLY A 36 47.96 -20.26 -26.46
CA GLY A 36 49.28 -20.60 -25.92
C GLY A 36 49.31 -20.13 -24.45
N ALA A 37 49.20 -21.04 -23.48
CA ALA A 37 49.24 -20.72 -22.04
C ALA A 37 50.70 -20.68 -21.52
N PRO A 38 50.95 -20.18 -20.29
CA PRO A 38 50.73 -21.04 -19.10
C PRO A 38 50.27 -20.33 -17.80
N GLU A 39 49.59 -21.11 -16.93
CA GLU A 39 49.76 -21.18 -15.45
C GLU A 39 49.55 -19.93 -14.55
N GLN A 40 49.22 -20.00 -13.25
CA GLN A 40 48.87 -21.03 -12.23
C GLN A 40 47.98 -20.29 -11.16
N GLY A 41 47.22 -20.85 -10.22
CA GLY A 41 46.92 -22.23 -9.76
C GLY A 41 46.09 -22.18 -8.44
N HIS A 42 45.66 -23.35 -7.91
CA HIS A 42 44.96 -23.57 -6.61
C HIS A 42 43.52 -23.01 -6.40
N ASP A 43 42.65 -23.61 -5.57
CA ASP A 43 42.45 -25.02 -5.15
C ASP A 43 40.94 -25.17 -4.83
N THR A 44 40.31 -26.30 -5.18
CA THR A 44 38.86 -26.54 -4.94
C THR A 44 38.59 -27.93 -4.34
N ARG A 45 38.82 -28.04 -3.02
CA ARG A 45 38.63 -29.30 -2.28
C ARG A 45 37.14 -29.65 -2.10
N ARG A 46 36.62 -30.47 -3.01
CA ARG A 46 35.34 -31.18 -2.84
C ARG A 46 35.46 -32.23 -1.74
N LEU A 47 34.67 -32.10 -0.67
CA LEU A 47 34.45 -33.20 0.29
C LEU A 47 33.30 -34.09 -0.20
N ARG A 48 33.51 -35.42 -0.21
CA ARG A 48 32.44 -36.41 -0.41
C ARG A 48 31.79 -36.75 0.94
N PRO A 49 30.47 -37.01 0.99
CA PRO A 49 29.82 -37.43 2.23
C PRO A 49 30.26 -38.85 2.65
N ARG A 50 30.44 -39.06 3.96
CA ARG A 50 30.58 -40.41 4.53
C ARG A 50 29.19 -41.05 4.67
N ARG A 51 29.11 -42.36 4.41
CA ARG A 51 27.93 -43.18 4.74
C ARG A 51 27.87 -43.40 6.25
N GLY A 52 26.66 -43.35 6.81
CA GLY A 52 26.33 -43.90 8.13
C GLY A 52 25.04 -44.69 8.03
N ASN A 53 25.01 -45.91 8.59
CA ASN A 53 23.81 -46.74 8.64
C ASN A 53 22.96 -46.37 9.88
N PRO A 54 21.63 -46.58 9.85
CA PRO A 54 20.74 -46.18 10.94
C PRO A 54 20.81 -47.12 12.16
N PRO A 55 20.55 -46.62 13.38
CA PRO A 55 20.21 -47.46 14.53
C PRO A 55 18.78 -48.02 14.40
N ALA A 56 18.53 -49.17 15.04
CA ALA A 56 17.25 -49.87 14.97
C ALA A 56 16.23 -49.37 16.02
N ALA A 57 14.95 -49.71 15.81
CA ALA A 57 13.88 -49.52 16.77
C ALA A 57 13.77 -50.70 17.76
N PRO A 58 13.30 -50.48 19.01
CA PRO A 58 12.64 -51.49 19.81
C PRO A 58 11.13 -51.59 19.46
N ASP A 59 10.54 -52.76 19.70
CA ASP A 59 9.16 -53.10 19.33
C ASP A 59 8.34 -53.53 20.58
N ARG A 60 7.00 -53.35 20.54
CA ARG A 60 5.98 -53.83 21.51
C ARG A 60 6.07 -53.29 22.96
N SER A 61 5.00 -53.24 23.74
CA SER A 61 3.55 -53.29 23.43
C SER A 61 2.72 -52.99 24.68
N GLN A 62 1.52 -52.46 24.51
CA GLN A 62 0.35 -52.97 25.25
C GLN A 62 -0.94 -52.71 24.45
N SER A 63 -1.77 -53.75 24.34
CA SER A 63 -3.02 -53.72 23.59
C SER A 63 -4.17 -54.21 24.47
N ILE A 64 -5.23 -53.42 24.60
CA ILE A 64 -6.53 -53.87 25.11
C ILE A 64 -7.52 -53.88 23.94
N ARG A 65 -8.36 -54.92 23.86
CA ARG A 65 -9.19 -55.21 22.69
C ARG A 65 -10.52 -55.85 23.11
N THR A 66 -11.53 -55.73 22.25
CA THR A 66 -12.91 -56.28 22.41
C THR A 66 -13.76 -55.50 23.45
N ARG A 67 -15.09 -55.47 23.39
CA ARG A 67 -16.07 -56.28 22.62
C ARG A 67 -17.04 -55.42 21.77
N ARG A 68 -17.97 -56.08 21.07
CA ARG A 68 -19.00 -55.50 20.18
C ARG A 68 -20.30 -56.34 20.32
N CYS A 69 -21.46 -55.73 20.03
CA CYS A 69 -22.77 -56.39 19.77
C CYS A 69 -23.49 -57.05 20.98
N PRO A 70 -24.84 -57.29 20.92
CA PRO A 70 -25.92 -56.62 20.17
C PRO A 70 -27.17 -56.33 21.08
N VAL A 71 -28.41 -56.45 20.53
CA VAL A 71 -29.77 -56.36 21.18
C VAL A 71 -30.34 -54.92 21.34
N SER A 72 -31.65 -54.66 21.19
CA SER A 72 -32.53 -54.76 19.98
C SER A 72 -33.93 -54.18 20.23
N ASP A 73 -34.42 -53.35 19.29
CA ASP A 73 -35.81 -53.14 18.81
C ASP A 73 -37.01 -52.75 19.72
N SER A 74 -38.02 -52.19 19.02
CA SER A 74 -39.42 -51.89 19.40
C SER A 74 -39.70 -50.57 20.16
N LEU A 75 -40.77 -49.81 19.88
CA LEU A 75 -41.73 -49.81 18.74
C LEU A 75 -42.45 -48.44 18.66
N GLY A 76 -42.93 -48.04 17.47
CA GLY A 76 -43.84 -46.88 17.29
C GLY A 76 -43.68 -46.15 15.94
N ALA A 77 -44.76 -46.04 15.16
CA ALA A 77 -44.74 -45.49 13.80
C ALA A 77 -45.97 -44.59 13.51
N ALA A 78 -45.84 -43.64 12.57
CA ALA A 78 -46.95 -42.86 12.02
C ALA A 78 -46.65 -42.30 10.61
N HIS A 79 -47.72 -42.09 9.82
CA HIS A 79 -47.77 -41.75 8.38
C HIS A 79 -49.03 -40.87 8.15
N LEU A 80 -49.16 -39.94 7.20
CA LEU A 80 -48.34 -39.38 6.09
C LEU A 80 -48.57 -37.82 6.10
N ASP A 81 -48.38 -36.94 5.10
CA ASP A 81 -47.98 -36.99 3.68
C ASP A 81 -47.37 -35.62 3.23
N THR A 82 -47.12 -35.46 1.93
CA THR A 82 -46.83 -34.20 1.22
C THR A 82 -48.15 -33.47 0.85
N PRO A 83 -48.11 -32.20 0.38
CA PRO A 83 -48.34 -32.05 -1.07
C PRO A 83 -47.55 -30.91 -1.75
N VAL A 84 -47.38 -31.06 -3.07
CA VAL A 84 -46.96 -30.01 -4.01
C VAL A 84 -48.18 -29.53 -4.80
N CYS A 85 -48.27 -28.23 -5.15
CA CYS A 85 -49.10 -27.83 -6.29
C CYS A 85 -48.58 -26.57 -7.03
N ARG A 86 -48.87 -26.50 -8.33
CA ARG A 86 -48.64 -25.37 -9.25
C ARG A 86 -49.87 -25.21 -10.14
N SER A 87 -50.37 -23.99 -10.39
CA SER A 87 -50.91 -23.61 -11.72
C SER A 87 -51.28 -22.13 -11.91
N ARG A 88 -50.62 -21.51 -12.90
CA ARG A 88 -51.12 -20.56 -13.94
C ARG A 88 -52.53 -19.93 -13.84
N GLY A 89 -52.63 -18.66 -14.26
CA GLY A 89 -53.60 -18.24 -15.30
C GLY A 89 -54.29 -16.87 -15.18
N GLY A 90 -54.30 -16.07 -16.26
CA GLY A 90 -55.11 -14.83 -16.44
C GLY A 90 -54.55 -13.58 -15.75
N ALA A 91 -54.29 -12.41 -16.35
CA ALA A 91 -54.75 -11.67 -17.54
C ALA A 91 -56.06 -10.87 -17.37
N GLY A 92 -55.95 -9.55 -17.13
CA GLY A 92 -57.05 -8.58 -17.01
C GLY A 92 -56.58 -7.13 -17.24
N ARG A 93 -57.42 -6.28 -17.85
CA ARG A 93 -57.01 -4.99 -18.49
C ARG A 93 -57.21 -3.73 -17.63
N ARG A 94 -56.32 -2.74 -17.87
CA ARG A 94 -56.51 -1.27 -17.94
C ARG A 94 -57.70 -0.61 -17.20
N THR A 95 -57.37 0.24 -16.22
CA THR A 95 -57.71 1.69 -16.08
C THR A 95 -56.77 2.27 -14.99
N GLY A 96 -56.58 3.59 -14.81
CA GLY A 96 -56.99 4.74 -15.61
C GLY A 96 -57.17 6.02 -14.76
N LEU A 97 -56.31 7.03 -15.02
CA LEU A 97 -56.44 8.46 -14.63
C LEU A 97 -56.13 8.93 -13.18
N SER A 98 -55.75 10.23 -13.13
CA SER A 98 -55.87 11.20 -12.02
C SER A 98 -54.82 11.25 -10.89
N HIS A 99 -53.92 12.25 -10.98
CA HIS A 99 -53.53 13.07 -9.82
C HIS A 99 -54.75 13.88 -9.33
N PRO A 100 -54.86 14.18 -8.02
CA PRO A 100 -54.36 15.47 -7.56
C PRO A 100 -53.67 15.46 -6.18
N GLY A 101 -52.98 16.55 -5.87
CA GLY A 101 -52.84 17.09 -4.52
C GLY A 101 -53.26 18.57 -4.53
N PRO A 102 -53.08 19.36 -3.46
CA PRO A 102 -52.57 19.01 -2.13
C PRO A 102 -53.55 19.39 -0.99
N SER A 103 -53.23 19.04 0.26
CA SER A 103 -53.61 19.80 1.48
C SER A 103 -53.00 19.17 2.75
N ALA A 104 -53.07 19.85 3.89
CA ALA A 104 -52.33 19.51 5.11
C ALA A 104 -53.19 18.88 6.21
N GLY A 105 -52.60 17.97 7.00
CA GLY A 105 -53.16 17.43 8.24
C GLY A 105 -52.12 17.39 9.36
N ARG A 106 -52.39 18.06 10.49
CA ARG A 106 -51.49 18.16 11.66
C ARG A 106 -51.86 17.15 12.76
N THR A 107 -50.88 16.43 13.30
CA THR A 107 -50.97 15.80 14.64
C THR A 107 -49.70 16.00 15.48
N ARG A 108 -49.76 17.05 16.29
CA ARG A 108 -49.05 17.37 17.56
C ARG A 108 -47.89 16.46 18.04
N ARG A 109 -46.75 17.09 18.33
CA ARG A 109 -45.85 16.76 19.46
C ARG A 109 -45.86 17.91 20.49
N PRO A 110 -45.64 17.67 21.80
CA PRO A 110 -45.57 18.71 22.84
C PRO A 110 -44.22 19.46 22.86
N VAL A 111 -44.11 20.53 23.66
CA VAL A 111 -43.12 21.62 23.48
C VAL A 111 -42.58 22.15 24.83
N LEU A 112 -41.24 22.05 25.02
CA LEU A 112 -40.33 22.96 25.77
C LEU A 112 -40.63 23.24 27.28
N PRO A 113 -39.79 23.96 28.07
CA PRO A 113 -38.58 24.78 27.79
C PRO A 113 -37.29 24.31 28.52
N GLY A 114 -36.12 24.98 28.40
CA GLY A 114 -35.85 26.32 27.83
C GLY A 114 -34.37 26.61 27.48
N GLN A 115 -34.04 27.90 27.41
CA GLN A 115 -32.79 28.45 26.86
C GLN A 115 -31.67 28.63 27.90
N MET A 116 -30.40 28.49 27.50
CA MET A 116 -29.28 29.29 28.02
C MET A 116 -28.16 29.45 26.97
N ALA A 117 -27.40 30.54 27.08
CA ALA A 117 -26.28 30.92 26.21
C ALA A 117 -24.92 30.78 26.97
N PRO A 118 -23.74 30.93 26.32
CA PRO A 118 -22.51 30.30 26.80
C PRO A 118 -21.79 31.03 27.95
N ALA A 119 -21.18 30.25 28.84
CA ALA A 119 -20.30 30.73 29.90
C ALA A 119 -18.82 30.66 29.48
N GLN A 120 -18.04 31.70 29.83
CA GLN A 120 -16.59 31.74 29.64
C GLN A 120 -15.89 31.09 30.84
N LEU A 121 -14.80 30.34 30.61
CA LEU A 121 -13.93 29.84 31.67
C LEU A 121 -12.65 30.67 31.78
N ARG A 122 -12.29 31.05 33.01
CA ARG A 122 -11.06 31.77 33.39
C ARG A 122 -10.21 30.91 34.35
N PRO A 123 -8.90 31.19 34.49
CA PRO A 123 -7.94 30.19 34.97
C PRO A 123 -7.98 29.93 36.48
N VAL A 124 -7.65 28.69 36.86
CA VAL A 124 -7.46 28.25 38.24
C VAL A 124 -6.16 28.83 38.82
N ARG A 125 -6.26 29.48 39.99
CA ARG A 125 -5.10 29.80 40.84
C ARG A 125 -4.94 28.74 41.92
N VAL A 126 -3.73 28.19 42.05
CA VAL A 126 -3.34 27.41 43.24
C VAL A 126 -2.81 28.37 44.32
N ARG A 127 -3.27 28.20 45.56
CA ARG A 127 -2.65 28.79 46.77
C ARG A 127 -2.12 27.64 47.63
N GLY A 128 -0.89 27.75 48.12
CA GLY A 128 -0.25 26.74 48.96
C GLY A 128 -0.58 26.86 50.45
N ARG A 129 0.04 25.98 51.25
CA ARG A 129 0.11 26.04 52.71
C ARG A 129 1.59 26.07 53.16
N VAL A 130 1.85 26.51 54.39
CA VAL A 130 3.18 26.96 54.85
C VAL A 130 3.61 26.27 56.14
N GLY A 131 4.93 26.02 56.27
CA GLY A 131 5.62 25.65 57.53
C GLY A 131 6.78 24.68 57.28
N GLY A 132 7.99 24.88 57.77
CA GLY A 132 8.57 26.05 58.47
C GLY A 132 10.01 25.78 58.94
N GLY A 133 10.89 26.79 58.97
CA GLY A 133 12.30 26.63 59.39
C GLY A 133 13.18 27.84 59.01
N GLN A 134 14.25 28.08 59.78
CA GLN A 134 15.21 29.20 59.66
C GLN A 134 16.66 28.65 59.52
N PRO A 135 17.77 29.45 59.34
CA PRO A 135 17.91 30.91 59.39
C PRO A 135 18.71 31.60 58.23
N ARG A 136 18.92 32.91 58.40
CA ARG A 136 19.77 33.88 57.64
C ARG A 136 21.19 33.98 58.26
N PRO A 137 22.17 34.82 57.82
CA PRO A 137 22.14 36.07 57.00
C PRO A 137 23.08 35.99 55.75
N ILE A 138 23.59 37.03 55.05
CA ILE A 138 23.67 38.52 55.19
C ILE A 138 23.43 39.21 53.81
N GLY A 139 23.84 40.48 53.64
CA GLY A 139 24.02 41.25 52.38
C GLY A 139 25.27 42.16 52.50
N PRO A 140 25.38 43.34 51.86
CA PRO A 140 24.52 44.01 50.85
C PRO A 140 25.32 44.62 49.64
N GLY A 141 24.67 45.38 48.72
CA GLY A 141 25.38 46.48 47.99
C GLY A 141 25.06 46.81 46.50
N ARG A 142 24.04 47.65 46.26
CA ARG A 142 23.88 48.79 45.28
C ARG A 142 24.38 48.75 43.78
N PRO A 143 24.01 49.74 42.92
CA PRO A 143 23.99 49.61 41.44
C PRO A 143 24.87 50.64 40.66
N VAL A 144 24.78 50.64 39.31
CA VAL A 144 25.08 51.68 38.26
C VAL A 144 25.12 50.93 36.89
N GLY A 145 24.92 51.48 35.68
CA GLY A 145 24.62 52.83 35.19
C GLY A 145 24.42 52.83 33.64
N SER A 146 24.45 54.01 32.99
CA SER A 146 24.10 54.20 31.57
C SER A 146 25.23 54.79 30.70
N GLY A 147 25.15 54.58 29.37
CA GLY A 147 26.07 55.12 28.35
C GLY A 147 26.88 54.02 27.63
N THR A 148 27.36 54.16 26.38
CA THR A 148 27.27 55.27 25.40
C THR A 148 27.42 54.69 23.98
N VAL A 149 26.91 55.39 22.93
CA VAL A 149 27.05 54.97 21.52
C VAL A 149 28.19 55.72 20.82
N VAL A 150 29.00 55.02 20.01
CA VAL A 150 29.94 55.60 19.03
C VAL A 150 29.90 54.75 17.75
N ASP A 151 29.88 55.39 16.58
CA ASP A 151 29.92 54.75 15.24
C ASP A 151 31.37 54.54 14.77
N LEU A 152 31.66 53.38 14.18
CA LEU A 152 32.87 53.14 13.38
C LEU A 152 32.53 52.26 12.17
N ARG A 153 32.67 52.85 10.97
CA ARG A 153 32.49 52.15 9.69
C ARG A 153 33.82 51.56 9.21
N GLY A 154 33.75 50.42 8.52
CA GLY A 154 34.71 50.07 7.47
C GLY A 154 35.68 48.93 7.74
N VAL A 155 35.18 47.69 7.67
CA VAL A 155 35.97 46.52 7.21
C VAL A 155 35.11 45.74 6.21
N SER A 156 35.69 45.37 5.06
CA SER A 156 34.96 44.66 4.00
C SER A 156 34.68 43.20 4.37
N PRO A 157 33.47 42.66 4.13
CA PRO A 157 33.22 41.23 4.28
C PRO A 157 33.91 40.46 3.15
N CYS A 158 34.72 39.46 3.51
CA CYS A 158 35.21 38.47 2.56
C CYS A 158 34.04 37.60 2.06
N ALA A 159 34.07 37.15 0.81
CA ALA A 159 32.94 36.49 0.17
C ALA A 159 32.68 35.09 0.76
N PRO A 160 31.44 34.78 1.19
CA PRO A 160 31.02 33.40 1.45
C PRO A 160 30.89 32.62 0.14
N GLU A 161 31.33 31.36 0.14
CA GLU A 161 31.23 30.49 -1.04
C GLU A 161 29.77 30.12 -1.39
N SER A 162 29.55 29.77 -2.67
CA SER A 162 28.22 29.46 -3.22
C SER A 162 27.60 28.20 -2.61
N PRO A 163 26.36 28.26 -2.05
CA PRO A 163 25.59 27.07 -1.70
C PRO A 163 25.36 26.18 -2.92
N ARG A 164 25.61 24.88 -2.78
CA ARG A 164 25.47 23.90 -3.87
C ARG A 164 23.99 23.60 -4.15
N ARG A 165 23.68 23.24 -5.40
CA ARG A 165 22.36 22.72 -5.78
C ARG A 165 22.14 21.37 -5.09
N ASP A 166 21.02 21.26 -4.36
CA ASP A 166 20.15 20.07 -4.18
C ASP A 166 19.19 20.19 -2.98
N GLU A 167 18.97 21.40 -2.45
CA GLU A 167 17.94 21.67 -1.43
C GLU A 167 16.60 22.15 -2.04
N PRO A 168 15.46 21.53 -1.70
CA PRO A 168 14.16 22.17 -1.80
C PRO A 168 14.02 23.19 -0.68
N ARG A 169 14.16 24.49 -0.99
CA ARG A 169 14.00 25.57 0.01
C ARG A 169 12.65 25.47 0.72
N ARG A 170 12.66 25.61 2.05
CA ARG A 170 11.43 25.84 2.82
C ARG A 170 10.74 27.10 2.30
N ALA A 171 9.43 27.01 2.08
CA ALA A 171 8.61 28.16 1.78
C ALA A 171 8.18 28.82 3.10
N ASP A 172 8.89 29.88 3.50
CA ASP A 172 8.39 30.78 4.54
C ASP A 172 7.19 31.57 4.00
N THR A 173 6.13 31.67 4.80
CA THR A 173 4.88 32.33 4.42
C THR A 173 4.95 33.84 4.66
N PRO A 174 4.66 34.67 3.65
CA PRO A 174 3.93 35.90 3.94
C PRO A 174 2.83 36.24 2.92
N GLY A 175 1.62 36.47 3.43
CA GLY A 175 0.57 37.26 2.75
C GLY A 175 -0.15 36.59 1.58
N GLY A 176 -1.47 36.41 1.72
CA GLY A 176 -2.31 35.97 0.60
C GLY A 176 -2.34 37.01 -0.52
N ARG A 177 -1.69 36.69 -1.66
CA ARG A 177 -1.84 37.44 -2.91
C ARG A 177 -2.85 36.73 -3.80
N VAL A 178 -3.97 37.39 -4.09
CA VAL A 178 -4.88 36.98 -5.16
C VAL A 178 -4.14 37.09 -6.49
N LEU A 179 -3.93 35.96 -7.16
CA LEU A 179 -3.34 35.94 -8.50
C LEU A 179 -4.40 36.37 -9.52
N ALA A 180 -4.11 37.43 -10.27
CA ALA A 180 -4.98 37.91 -11.33
C ALA A 180 -4.88 37.00 -12.57
N VAL A 181 -6.03 36.55 -13.06
CA VAL A 181 -6.14 35.79 -14.32
C VAL A 181 -5.64 36.65 -15.48
N ARG A 182 -4.89 36.06 -16.41
CA ARG A 182 -4.57 36.65 -17.71
C ARG A 182 -4.92 35.68 -18.83
N GLU A 183 -5.46 36.22 -19.92
CA GLU A 183 -5.84 35.46 -21.10
C GLU A 183 -4.59 35.10 -21.93
N GLY A 184 -3.91 34.03 -21.51
CA GLY A 184 -2.92 33.35 -22.34
C GLY A 184 -3.59 32.59 -23.48
N SER A 185 -3.03 32.72 -24.69
CA SER A 185 -3.42 31.89 -25.84
C SER A 185 -3.12 30.41 -25.57
N LEU A 186 -4.03 29.51 -25.94
CA LEU A 186 -3.86 28.07 -25.77
C LEU A 186 -2.85 27.55 -26.80
N VAL A 187 -1.69 27.06 -26.34
CA VAL A 187 -0.59 26.63 -27.21
C VAL A 187 -0.94 25.36 -28.00
N SER A 188 -1.70 24.45 -27.37
CA SER A 188 -2.32 23.27 -27.99
C SER A 188 -3.41 22.72 -27.05
N SER A 189 -4.23 21.78 -27.55
CA SER A 189 -5.20 21.04 -26.73
C SER A 189 -4.97 19.52 -26.82
N VAL A 190 -5.18 18.82 -25.70
CA VAL A 190 -5.06 17.35 -25.58
C VAL A 190 -6.28 16.72 -24.92
N ASP A 191 -6.49 15.41 -25.08
CA ASP A 191 -7.61 14.70 -24.44
C ASP A 191 -7.44 14.56 -22.92
N LEU A 192 -6.20 14.35 -22.46
CA LEU A 192 -5.87 14.14 -21.05
C LEU A 192 -4.52 14.79 -20.69
N VAL A 193 -4.51 15.52 -19.57
CA VAL A 193 -3.29 15.80 -18.82
C VAL A 193 -3.25 14.92 -17.57
N VAL A 194 -2.14 14.21 -17.34
CA VAL A 194 -1.84 13.54 -16.07
C VAL A 194 -0.70 14.30 -15.40
N VAL A 195 -0.85 14.65 -14.12
CA VAL A 195 0.16 15.41 -13.37
C VAL A 195 0.75 14.55 -12.25
N GLY A 196 2.07 14.39 -12.26
CA GLY A 196 2.81 13.44 -11.43
C GLY A 196 3.07 12.13 -12.18
N SER A 197 4.33 11.85 -12.48
CA SER A 197 4.78 10.71 -13.30
C SER A 197 5.30 9.52 -12.47
N GLY A 198 4.92 9.46 -11.19
CA GLY A 198 5.17 8.27 -10.38
C GLY A 198 4.27 7.10 -10.79
N PHE A 199 4.59 5.90 -10.29
CA PHE A 199 3.95 4.60 -10.54
C PHE A 199 2.53 4.62 -11.15
N ALA A 200 1.55 5.18 -10.45
CA ALA A 200 0.14 5.17 -10.88
C ALA A 200 -0.15 6.12 -12.05
N GLY A 201 0.52 7.28 -12.10
CA GLY A 201 0.32 8.29 -13.15
C GLY A 201 0.92 7.87 -14.49
N SER A 202 2.12 7.26 -14.47
CA SER A 202 2.75 6.73 -15.68
C SER A 202 1.98 5.55 -16.29
N ILE A 203 1.49 4.60 -15.47
CA ILE A 203 0.62 3.52 -15.95
C ILE A 203 -0.70 4.08 -16.51
N LEU A 204 -1.40 4.98 -15.80
CA LEU A 204 -2.65 5.53 -16.31
C LEU A 204 -2.46 6.28 -17.64
N ALA A 205 -1.43 7.13 -17.74
CA ALA A 205 -1.13 7.86 -18.98
C ALA A 205 -0.90 6.91 -20.16
N ARG A 206 -0.10 5.85 -19.95
CA ARG A 206 0.19 4.80 -20.92
C ARG A 206 -1.07 4.06 -21.37
N LEU A 207 -1.91 3.60 -20.43
CA LEU A 207 -3.14 2.86 -20.75
C LEU A 207 -4.16 3.72 -21.52
N VAL A 208 -4.24 5.03 -21.24
CA VAL A 208 -5.11 5.95 -21.97
C VAL A 208 -4.55 6.30 -23.35
N ALA A 209 -3.22 6.43 -23.51
CA ALA A 209 -2.59 6.64 -24.82
C ALA A 209 -2.78 5.43 -25.75
N LEU A 210 -2.67 4.21 -25.21
CA LEU A 210 -2.99 2.95 -25.92
C LEU A 210 -4.46 2.86 -26.38
N SER A 211 -5.36 3.68 -25.82
CA SER A 211 -6.74 3.87 -26.30
C SER A 211 -6.84 4.84 -27.51
N GLY A 212 -5.72 5.31 -28.06
CA GLY A 212 -5.69 6.24 -29.19
C GLY A 212 -5.98 7.70 -28.83
N ARG A 213 -5.83 8.08 -27.55
CA ARG A 213 -6.09 9.43 -27.04
C ARG A 213 -4.81 10.24 -26.90
N GLN A 214 -4.88 11.56 -27.07
CA GLN A 214 -3.72 12.42 -26.86
C GLN A 214 -3.50 12.68 -25.37
N VAL A 215 -2.39 12.17 -24.83
CA VAL A 215 -2.04 12.27 -23.40
C VAL A 215 -0.75 13.07 -23.22
N LEU A 216 -0.79 14.02 -22.28
CA LEU A 216 0.38 14.74 -21.77
C LEU A 216 0.62 14.37 -20.30
N LEU A 217 1.80 13.85 -20.00
CA LEU A 217 2.27 13.52 -18.65
C LEU A 217 3.25 14.60 -18.18
N LEU A 218 2.89 15.30 -17.10
CA LEU A 218 3.68 16.38 -16.49
C LEU A 218 4.35 15.91 -15.20
N GLU A 219 5.61 16.25 -15.02
CA GLU A 219 6.39 15.96 -13.82
C GLU A 219 7.19 17.20 -13.39
N ARG A 220 7.13 17.56 -12.11
CA ARG A 220 7.88 18.71 -11.55
C ARG A 220 9.36 18.39 -11.39
N ASP A 221 9.67 17.14 -11.10
CA ASP A 221 11.03 16.68 -10.84
C ASP A 221 11.65 16.06 -12.12
N THR A 222 12.72 15.27 -12.01
CA THR A 222 13.33 14.50 -13.12
C THR A 222 13.52 13.05 -12.71
N HIS A 223 13.46 12.09 -13.64
CA HIS A 223 13.71 10.66 -13.39
C HIS A 223 15.15 10.24 -13.72
N PRO A 224 15.73 9.26 -13.00
CA PRO A 224 15.16 8.54 -11.86
C PRO A 224 15.20 9.39 -10.58
N ARG A 225 14.16 9.29 -9.75
CA ARG A 225 14.07 10.00 -8.45
C ARG A 225 13.59 9.09 -7.33
N PHE A 226 14.03 9.39 -6.11
CA PHE A 226 13.58 8.70 -4.90
C PHE A 226 12.05 8.80 -4.72
N ALA A 227 11.41 7.69 -4.35
CA ALA A 227 9.99 7.63 -3.97
C ALA A 227 9.75 6.46 -3.00
N LEU A 228 8.79 6.63 -2.08
CA LEU A 228 8.32 5.57 -1.16
C LEU A 228 7.07 4.86 -1.70
N GLY A 229 6.73 3.75 -1.03
CA GLY A 229 5.67 2.82 -1.45
C GLY A 229 6.29 1.68 -2.25
N GLU A 230 7.05 0.84 -1.55
CA GLU A 230 7.98 -0.14 -2.14
C GLU A 230 7.53 -1.59 -1.92
N SER A 231 6.65 -1.85 -0.94
CA SER A 231 6.13 -3.19 -0.61
C SER A 231 4.85 -3.49 -1.41
N SER A 232 4.88 -4.52 -2.29
CA SER A 232 3.68 -4.99 -3.00
C SER A 232 2.80 -5.91 -2.14
N THR A 233 1.65 -6.31 -2.68
CA THR A 233 0.73 -7.30 -2.09
C THR A 233 0.12 -8.15 -3.21
N PRO A 234 -0.45 -9.34 -2.93
CA PRO A 234 -0.99 -10.21 -3.98
C PRO A 234 -2.17 -9.59 -4.74
N LEU A 235 -2.90 -8.66 -4.12
CA LEU A 235 -3.96 -7.88 -4.77
C LEU A 235 -3.40 -6.81 -5.74
N ALA A 236 -2.17 -6.30 -5.50
CA ALA A 236 -1.45 -5.48 -6.48
C ALA A 236 -0.98 -6.34 -7.66
N ALA A 237 -0.37 -7.50 -7.38
CA ALA A 237 0.05 -8.48 -8.39
C ALA A 237 -1.11 -8.86 -9.33
N LEU A 238 -2.25 -9.29 -8.78
CA LEU A 238 -3.45 -9.63 -9.54
C LEU A 238 -4.01 -8.46 -10.36
N CYS A 239 -3.78 -7.21 -9.94
CA CYS A 239 -4.19 -6.03 -10.70
C CYS A 239 -3.24 -5.76 -11.87
N LEU A 240 -1.92 -5.87 -11.64
CA LEU A 240 -0.90 -5.80 -12.69
C LEU A 240 -1.10 -6.89 -13.75
N GLU A 241 -1.44 -8.12 -13.34
CA GLU A 241 -1.77 -9.23 -14.24
C GLU A 241 -3.00 -8.96 -15.11
N ARG A 242 -4.08 -8.40 -14.54
CA ARG A 242 -5.25 -7.97 -15.33
C ARG A 242 -4.89 -6.85 -16.30
N LEU A 243 -4.17 -5.82 -15.85
CA LEU A 243 -3.77 -4.70 -16.72
C LEU A 243 -2.85 -5.19 -17.86
N ALA A 244 -1.92 -6.10 -17.57
CA ALA A 244 -1.08 -6.75 -18.56
C ALA A 244 -1.88 -7.54 -19.59
N GLY A 245 -2.79 -8.42 -19.14
CA GLY A 245 -3.62 -9.25 -20.04
C GLY A 245 -4.63 -8.45 -20.86
N ARG A 246 -5.27 -7.44 -20.26
CA ARG A 246 -6.29 -6.60 -20.92
C ARG A 246 -5.71 -5.63 -21.95
N HIS A 247 -4.44 -5.23 -21.81
CA HIS A 247 -3.81 -4.21 -22.66
C HIS A 247 -2.53 -4.70 -23.38
N GLY A 248 -2.12 -5.95 -23.22
CA GLY A 248 -0.91 -6.51 -23.84
C GLY A 248 0.41 -5.95 -23.29
N GLN A 249 0.47 -5.67 -21.99
CA GLN A 249 1.60 -4.97 -21.35
C GLN A 249 2.44 -5.93 -20.49
N GLU A 250 3.30 -6.71 -21.14
CA GLU A 250 4.06 -7.83 -20.53
C GLU A 250 4.97 -7.41 -19.35
N ASP A 251 5.51 -6.19 -19.36
CA ASP A 251 6.30 -5.65 -18.26
C ASP A 251 5.49 -5.45 -16.98
N LEU A 252 4.18 -5.16 -17.07
CA LEU A 252 3.31 -5.14 -15.90
C LEU A 252 3.13 -6.54 -15.32
N ALA A 253 3.02 -7.59 -16.16
CA ALA A 253 2.99 -8.97 -15.69
C ALA A 253 4.35 -9.40 -15.09
N ALA A 254 5.47 -8.89 -15.59
CA ALA A 254 6.79 -9.14 -15.01
C ALA A 254 6.95 -8.48 -13.63
N LEU A 255 6.45 -7.25 -13.44
CA LEU A 255 6.42 -6.58 -12.14
C LEU A 255 5.49 -7.27 -11.10
N ALA A 256 4.64 -8.21 -11.52
CA ALA A 256 3.62 -8.81 -10.67
C ALA A 256 4.09 -9.99 -9.80
N SER A 257 5.27 -10.59 -10.05
CA SER A 257 5.90 -11.50 -9.06
C SER A 257 7.41 -11.60 -9.24
N TYR A 258 8.10 -11.95 -8.15
CA TYR A 258 9.56 -11.95 -8.08
C TYR A 258 10.22 -12.85 -9.13
N GLY A 259 9.77 -14.09 -9.33
CA GLY A 259 10.33 -14.99 -10.37
C GLY A 259 10.27 -14.37 -11.78
N ARG A 260 9.11 -13.86 -12.19
CA ARG A 260 8.93 -13.17 -13.49
C ARG A 260 9.77 -11.90 -13.59
N TRP A 261 9.89 -11.12 -12.52
CA TRP A 261 10.76 -9.94 -12.47
C TRP A 261 12.22 -10.34 -12.69
N ARG A 262 12.72 -11.33 -11.94
CA ARG A 262 14.11 -11.81 -12.04
C ARG A 262 14.43 -12.37 -13.44
N GLN A 263 13.44 -12.90 -14.15
CA GLN A 263 13.57 -13.43 -15.52
C GLN A 263 13.49 -12.33 -16.60
N ALA A 264 12.49 -11.45 -16.55
CA ALA A 264 12.18 -10.51 -17.64
C ALA A 264 12.65 -9.05 -17.40
N LEU A 265 12.91 -8.66 -16.15
CA LEU A 265 13.34 -7.31 -15.76
C LEU A 265 14.64 -7.31 -14.92
N PRO A 266 15.69 -8.12 -15.23
CA PRO A 266 16.87 -8.29 -14.36
C PRO A 266 17.72 -7.02 -14.17
N ALA A 267 17.50 -5.97 -14.96
CA ALA A 267 18.16 -4.68 -14.83
C ALA A 267 17.46 -3.71 -13.83
N LEU A 268 16.21 -3.98 -13.44
CA LEU A 268 15.47 -3.17 -12.46
C LEU A 268 15.63 -3.80 -11.07
N ARG A 269 16.06 -3.02 -10.07
CA ARG A 269 16.31 -3.57 -8.73
C ARG A 269 15.00 -3.88 -8.00
N CYS A 270 14.96 -5.05 -7.37
CA CYS A 270 13.87 -5.47 -6.49
C CYS A 270 14.42 -6.12 -5.21
N GLY A 271 13.52 -6.64 -4.40
CA GLY A 271 13.76 -7.54 -3.29
C GLY A 271 12.67 -8.60 -3.23
N LEU A 272 12.99 -9.79 -2.73
CA LEU A 272 11.99 -10.83 -2.45
C LEU A 272 11.07 -10.43 -1.28
N LYS A 273 9.76 -10.65 -1.43
CA LYS A 273 8.78 -10.56 -0.33
C LYS A 273 7.88 -11.80 -0.27
N ARG A 274 8.12 -12.65 0.72
CA ARG A 274 7.37 -13.88 1.03
C ARG A 274 6.12 -13.67 1.88
N GLY A 275 6.01 -12.55 2.61
CA GLY A 275 4.90 -12.31 3.53
C GLY A 275 4.97 -10.99 4.30
N PHE A 276 4.37 -11.00 5.49
CA PHE A 276 4.38 -9.92 6.48
C PHE A 276 4.86 -10.46 7.83
N THR A 277 5.95 -9.88 8.33
CA THR A 277 6.53 -10.13 9.65
C THR A 277 6.17 -8.99 10.60
N PHE A 278 5.71 -9.29 11.81
CA PHE A 278 5.52 -8.31 12.88
C PHE A 278 6.28 -8.73 14.14
N TYR A 279 6.97 -7.77 14.75
CA TYR A 279 7.66 -7.93 16.02
C TYR A 279 7.22 -6.86 17.02
N ARG A 280 6.67 -7.23 18.17
CA ARG A 280 6.45 -6.30 19.28
C ARG A 280 7.77 -6.05 20.02
N GLN A 281 8.32 -4.84 19.87
CA GLN A 281 9.45 -4.39 20.69
C GLN A 281 8.91 -3.85 22.01
N ARG A 282 9.68 -3.97 23.10
CA ARG A 282 9.40 -3.28 24.38
C ARG A 282 10.63 -2.46 24.77
N PRO A 283 10.48 -1.25 25.33
CA PRO A 283 11.63 -0.45 25.74
C PRO A 283 12.51 -1.20 26.74
N ASP A 284 13.82 -1.01 26.61
CA ASP A 284 14.87 -1.46 27.53
C ASP A 284 14.95 -3.00 27.73
N VAL A 285 14.21 -3.76 26.92
CA VAL A 285 14.16 -5.23 26.93
C VAL A 285 14.70 -5.78 25.61
N SER A 286 15.69 -6.65 25.68
CA SER A 286 16.16 -7.42 24.52
C SER A 286 15.12 -8.44 24.07
N PHE A 287 14.89 -8.51 22.75
CA PHE A 287 14.07 -9.56 22.14
C PHE A 287 14.76 -10.93 22.34
N SER A 288 13.98 -11.97 22.65
CA SER A 288 14.48 -13.33 22.92
C SER A 288 13.69 -14.40 22.16
N SER A 289 14.32 -15.56 21.95
CA SER A 289 13.69 -16.72 21.29
C SER A 289 12.54 -17.36 22.08
N SER A 290 12.40 -17.01 23.36
CA SER A 290 11.26 -17.40 24.21
C SER A 290 10.02 -16.50 24.05
N ASP A 291 10.12 -15.35 23.39
CA ASP A 291 9.02 -14.38 23.25
C ASP A 291 8.18 -14.62 21.98
N SER A 292 7.63 -15.83 21.84
CA SER A 292 6.80 -16.22 20.69
C SER A 292 5.57 -15.34 20.52
N GLU A 293 4.98 -14.85 21.63
CA GLU A 293 3.83 -13.94 21.60
C GLU A 293 4.17 -12.57 20.99
N SER A 294 5.44 -12.16 20.99
CA SER A 294 5.89 -10.92 20.37
C SER A 294 6.26 -11.05 18.89
N ARG A 295 6.07 -12.22 18.27
CA ARG A 295 6.31 -12.49 16.85
C ARG A 295 5.02 -12.92 16.15
N LEU A 296 4.86 -12.53 14.89
CA LEU A 296 3.78 -12.97 14.00
C LEU A 296 4.32 -12.99 12.57
N LEU A 297 4.24 -14.14 11.90
CA LEU A 297 4.56 -14.27 10.47
C LEU A 297 3.31 -14.75 9.73
N VAL A 298 2.95 -14.06 8.64
CA VAL A 298 1.91 -14.53 7.71
C VAL A 298 2.48 -14.56 6.30
N ALA A 299 2.45 -15.73 5.65
CA ALA A 299 2.97 -15.92 4.30
C ALA A 299 1.97 -15.46 3.25
N ALA A 300 2.47 -14.77 2.23
CA ALA A 300 1.74 -14.35 1.03
C ALA A 300 1.99 -15.31 -0.16
N SER A 301 3.13 -16.01 -0.19
CA SER A 301 3.45 -16.97 -1.27
C SER A 301 4.00 -18.31 -0.76
N PRO A 302 3.73 -19.43 -1.46
CA PRO A 302 4.29 -20.74 -1.15
C PRO A 302 5.79 -20.85 -1.50
N ASP A 303 6.24 -20.11 -2.50
CA ASP A 303 7.60 -20.10 -3.03
C ASP A 303 8.02 -18.71 -3.53
N ASP A 304 9.26 -18.59 -4.01
CA ASP A 304 9.88 -17.34 -4.45
C ASP A 304 9.43 -16.93 -5.87
N GLU A 305 9.05 -17.87 -6.73
CA GLU A 305 8.69 -17.58 -8.13
C GLU A 305 7.38 -16.77 -8.22
N VAL A 306 6.41 -17.12 -7.36
CA VAL A 306 5.12 -16.42 -7.25
C VAL A 306 5.07 -15.41 -6.09
N ALA A 307 6.21 -15.04 -5.52
CA ALA A 307 6.31 -14.10 -4.40
C ALA A 307 6.01 -12.63 -4.79
N ASP A 308 5.62 -11.85 -3.79
CA ASP A 308 5.59 -10.38 -3.86
C ASP A 308 7.02 -9.82 -3.98
N CYS A 309 7.12 -8.51 -4.25
CA CYS A 309 8.39 -7.80 -4.36
C CYS A 309 8.49 -6.61 -3.41
N HIS A 310 9.71 -6.28 -3.02
CA HIS A 310 10.14 -4.92 -2.67
C HIS A 310 10.63 -4.22 -3.95
N TRP A 311 10.14 -3.03 -4.22
CA TRP A 311 10.32 -2.32 -5.49
C TRP A 311 11.32 -1.18 -5.32
N MET A 312 12.43 -1.15 -6.08
CA MET A 312 13.29 0.04 -6.13
C MET A 312 12.60 1.14 -6.94
N ARG A 313 11.73 1.91 -6.28
CA ARG A 313 10.77 2.81 -6.94
C ARG A 313 11.41 3.88 -7.85
N ALA A 314 12.68 4.24 -7.61
CA ALA A 314 13.43 5.12 -8.51
C ALA A 314 13.70 4.50 -9.89
N ASP A 315 13.92 3.18 -9.95
CA ASP A 315 14.12 2.43 -11.19
C ASP A 315 12.77 2.16 -11.86
N VAL A 316 11.77 1.74 -11.07
CA VAL A 316 10.47 1.31 -11.60
C VAL A 316 9.63 2.47 -12.11
N ASP A 317 9.56 3.60 -11.38
CA ASP A 317 8.81 4.76 -11.85
C ASP A 317 9.45 5.33 -13.14
N LYS A 318 10.79 5.32 -13.25
CA LYS A 318 11.48 5.66 -14.50
C LYS A 318 11.11 4.69 -15.62
N ALA A 319 11.25 3.37 -15.41
CA ALA A 319 10.94 2.38 -16.44
C ALA A 319 9.49 2.50 -16.94
N LEU A 320 8.54 2.76 -16.05
CA LEU A 320 7.13 2.97 -16.43
C LEU A 320 6.89 4.28 -17.18
N VAL A 321 7.66 5.34 -16.92
CA VAL A 321 7.65 6.58 -17.72
C VAL A 321 8.26 6.35 -19.10
N ASP A 322 9.39 5.64 -19.19
CA ASP A 322 10.00 5.28 -20.47
C ASP A 322 9.00 4.46 -21.32
N ARG A 323 8.32 3.48 -20.72
CA ARG A 323 7.24 2.71 -21.37
C ARG A 323 5.99 3.51 -21.70
N ALA A 324 5.70 4.60 -20.99
CA ALA A 324 4.63 5.52 -21.35
C ALA A 324 5.00 6.33 -22.60
N ILE A 325 6.25 6.76 -22.71
CA ILE A 325 6.80 7.45 -23.89
C ILE A 325 6.83 6.51 -25.11
N ASP A 326 7.26 5.25 -24.93
CA ASP A 326 7.17 4.19 -25.97
C ASP A 326 5.74 4.04 -26.52
N ALA A 327 4.72 4.19 -25.66
CA ALA A 327 3.30 4.11 -25.99
C ALA A 327 2.70 5.42 -26.55
N GLY A 328 3.52 6.44 -26.84
CA GLY A 328 3.10 7.70 -27.44
C GLY A 328 2.60 8.78 -26.46
N VAL A 329 2.82 8.62 -25.14
CA VAL A 329 2.55 9.70 -24.18
C VAL A 329 3.57 10.82 -24.36
N HIS A 330 3.09 12.06 -24.56
CA HIS A 330 3.96 13.23 -24.49
C HIS A 330 4.39 13.44 -23.03
N PHE A 331 5.69 13.44 -22.76
CA PHE A 331 6.23 13.65 -21.42
C PHE A 331 6.95 15.00 -21.30
N LYS A 332 6.75 15.72 -20.19
CA LYS A 332 7.53 16.90 -19.81
C LYS A 332 8.02 16.76 -18.37
N ASP A 333 9.35 16.73 -18.20
CA ASP A 333 10.02 16.85 -16.90
C ASP A 333 10.23 18.32 -16.52
N ARG A 334 10.51 18.59 -15.24
CA ARG A 334 10.69 19.96 -14.69
C ARG A 334 9.54 20.92 -15.02
N ALA A 335 8.33 20.38 -15.13
CA ALA A 335 7.08 21.04 -15.52
C ALA A 335 6.12 21.08 -14.33
N GLU A 336 6.16 22.18 -13.56
CA GLU A 336 5.29 22.37 -12.40
C GLU A 336 3.95 22.97 -12.81
N VAL A 337 2.84 22.30 -12.48
CA VAL A 337 1.50 22.88 -12.63
C VAL A 337 1.28 23.90 -11.52
N ILE A 338 1.15 25.17 -11.89
CA ILE A 338 1.01 26.31 -10.97
C ILE A 338 -0.41 26.88 -10.88
N GLY A 339 -1.30 26.49 -11.81
CA GLY A 339 -2.70 26.89 -11.82
C GLY A 339 -3.52 26.01 -12.77
N ILE A 340 -4.82 25.85 -12.49
CA ILE A 340 -5.79 25.26 -13.42
C ILE A 340 -7.09 26.05 -13.34
N ASP A 341 -7.51 26.61 -14.48
CA ASP A 341 -8.83 27.23 -14.67
C ASP A 341 -9.71 26.32 -15.54
N ARG A 342 -11.04 26.40 -15.41
CA ARG A 342 -11.94 25.90 -16.45
C ARG A 342 -12.27 27.03 -17.42
N ARG A 343 -11.88 26.89 -18.70
CA ARG A 343 -12.13 27.86 -19.77
C ARG A 343 -13.01 27.19 -20.84
N ALA A 344 -14.29 27.56 -20.86
CA ALA A 344 -15.34 26.92 -21.66
C ALA A 344 -15.41 25.39 -21.48
N SER A 345 -15.14 24.62 -22.55
CA SER A 345 -15.18 23.15 -22.56
C SER A 345 -13.86 22.48 -22.18
N LEU A 346 -12.81 23.26 -21.87
CA LEU A 346 -11.48 22.76 -21.52
C LEU A 346 -11.07 23.18 -20.11
N MET A 347 -10.14 22.42 -19.54
CA MET A 347 -9.29 22.85 -18.43
C MET A 347 -8.06 23.53 -19.03
N ALA A 348 -7.80 24.78 -18.66
CA ALA A 348 -6.56 25.48 -18.99
C ALA A 348 -5.56 25.21 -17.86
N VAL A 349 -4.46 24.53 -18.18
CA VAL A 349 -3.42 24.11 -17.24
C VAL A 349 -2.21 25.03 -17.41
N ASP A 350 -1.94 25.86 -16.42
CA ASP A 350 -0.78 26.76 -16.40
C ASP A 350 0.44 26.04 -15.82
N VAL A 351 1.51 25.96 -16.60
CA VAL A 351 2.72 25.20 -16.30
C VAL A 351 3.94 26.11 -16.27
N GLN A 352 4.73 26.02 -15.19
CA GLN A 352 6.05 26.61 -15.09
C GLN A 352 7.10 25.57 -15.53
N THR A 353 7.88 25.91 -16.55
CA THR A 353 9.01 25.11 -17.06
C THR A 353 10.32 25.88 -16.96
N PRO A 354 11.49 25.26 -17.23
CA PRO A 354 12.77 25.98 -17.32
C PRO A 354 12.85 26.93 -18.53
N LYS A 355 11.92 26.84 -19.49
CA LYS A 355 11.83 27.72 -20.67
C LYS A 355 10.90 28.92 -20.46
N GLY A 356 10.20 28.99 -19.32
CA GLY A 356 9.15 29.97 -19.05
C GLY A 356 7.81 29.31 -18.71
N ARG A 357 6.73 30.10 -18.77
CA ARG A 357 5.36 29.63 -18.53
C ARG A 357 4.64 29.33 -19.83
N GLU A 358 3.81 28.29 -19.82
CA GLU A 358 2.93 27.91 -20.92
C GLU A 358 1.53 27.54 -20.39
N THR A 359 0.49 27.77 -21.19
CA THR A 359 -0.89 27.35 -20.88
C THR A 359 -1.33 26.28 -21.87
N ILE A 360 -1.74 25.13 -21.36
CA ILE A 360 -2.13 23.95 -22.15
C ILE A 360 -3.63 23.70 -21.99
N GLY A 361 -4.34 23.46 -23.10
CA GLY A 361 -5.73 23.04 -23.06
C GLY A 361 -5.87 21.53 -22.83
N ALA A 362 -6.72 21.11 -21.91
CA ALA A 362 -6.98 19.70 -21.63
C ALA A 362 -8.48 19.42 -21.57
N ARG A 363 -8.96 18.35 -22.23
CA ARG A 363 -10.37 17.92 -22.11
C ARG A 363 -10.65 17.21 -20.78
N PHE A 364 -9.61 16.75 -20.10
CA PHE A 364 -9.66 16.20 -18.74
C PHE A 364 -8.30 16.30 -18.04
N VAL A 365 -8.28 16.37 -16.71
CA VAL A 365 -7.05 16.37 -15.89
C VAL A 365 -7.10 15.26 -14.85
N VAL A 366 -6.01 14.51 -14.66
CA VAL A 366 -5.84 13.59 -13.53
C VAL A 366 -4.66 14.01 -12.64
N ASP A 367 -4.93 14.20 -11.35
CA ASP A 367 -3.93 14.41 -10.32
C ASP A 367 -3.37 13.07 -9.82
N GLY A 368 -2.10 12.80 -10.12
CA GLY A 368 -1.26 11.74 -9.55
C GLY A 368 -0.11 12.27 -8.69
N THR A 369 -0.18 13.53 -8.23
CA THR A 369 0.87 14.21 -7.45
C THR A 369 0.95 13.73 -5.98
N GLY A 370 -0.05 12.98 -5.50
CA GLY A 370 -0.12 12.43 -4.16
C GLY A 370 -0.25 13.51 -3.07
N GLY A 371 0.89 13.90 -2.51
CA GLY A 371 0.94 14.93 -1.47
C GLY A 371 0.79 16.38 -1.98
N GLY A 372 0.68 16.58 -3.29
CA GLY A 372 0.77 17.90 -3.92
C GLY A 372 -0.37 18.88 -3.61
N PRO A 373 -0.17 20.16 -3.97
CA PRO A 373 -1.19 21.20 -3.86
C PRO A 373 -2.29 21.10 -4.93
N LEU A 374 -2.09 20.30 -5.98
CA LEU A 374 -2.96 20.26 -7.16
C LEU A 374 -4.43 19.94 -6.83
N ALA A 375 -4.69 18.92 -6.00
CA ALA A 375 -6.04 18.62 -5.52
C ALA A 375 -6.74 19.81 -4.82
N GLN A 376 -6.00 20.73 -4.21
CA GLN A 376 -6.58 21.95 -3.63
C GLN A 376 -6.92 22.99 -4.72
N VAL A 377 -6.07 23.14 -5.74
CA VAL A 377 -6.34 23.99 -6.92
C VAL A 377 -7.56 23.49 -7.71
N LEU A 378 -7.70 22.17 -7.85
CA LEU A 378 -8.86 21.51 -8.47
C LEU A 378 -10.16 21.63 -7.65
N GLY A 379 -10.12 22.21 -6.44
CA GLY A 379 -11.30 22.36 -5.59
C GLY A 379 -11.76 21.07 -4.89
N ALA A 380 -10.90 20.04 -4.78
CA ALA A 380 -11.26 18.74 -4.19
C ALA A 380 -11.52 18.78 -2.67
N GLY A 381 -11.33 19.94 -2.03
CA GLY A 381 -11.67 20.18 -0.62
C GLY A 381 -10.79 19.45 0.39
N ARG A 382 -11.08 19.67 1.67
CA ARG A 382 -10.54 18.90 2.80
C ARG A 382 -11.62 17.95 3.29
N GLY A 383 -11.31 16.66 3.31
CA GLY A 383 -12.21 15.64 3.85
C GLY A 383 -12.18 15.57 5.38
N PRO A 384 -12.83 14.54 5.97
CA PRO A 384 -12.88 14.36 7.42
C PRO A 384 -11.52 14.36 8.13
N SER A 385 -11.51 14.79 9.39
CA SER A 385 -10.36 14.61 10.29
C SER A 385 -10.12 13.14 10.57
N LEU A 386 -8.88 12.68 10.46
CA LEU A 386 -8.49 11.31 10.74
C LEU A 386 -8.12 11.15 12.22
N PRO A 387 -8.43 10.00 12.86
CA PRO A 387 -8.31 9.83 14.31
C PRO A 387 -6.89 9.51 14.80
N PHE A 388 -5.91 9.50 13.90
CA PHE A 388 -4.49 9.32 14.18
C PHE A 388 -3.67 10.29 13.32
N SER A 389 -2.45 10.56 13.75
CA SER A 389 -1.43 11.32 13.01
C SER A 389 -0.12 10.55 13.10
N SER A 390 0.67 10.54 12.04
CA SER A 390 2.02 9.99 12.07
C SER A 390 3.01 10.82 11.25
N HIS A 391 4.23 10.87 11.76
CA HIS A 391 5.37 11.56 11.15
C HIS A 391 6.43 10.51 10.84
N LEU A 392 6.90 10.48 9.60
CA LEU A 392 7.87 9.51 9.11
C LEU A 392 9.27 10.11 9.12
N ILE A 393 10.24 9.37 9.66
CA ILE A 393 11.66 9.49 9.37
C ILE A 393 12.06 8.27 8.53
N TYR A 394 12.78 8.45 7.43
CA TYR A 394 13.10 7.37 6.51
C TYR A 394 14.48 7.51 5.85
N ALA A 395 15.05 6.37 5.47
CA ALA A 395 16.27 6.27 4.67
C ALA A 395 16.33 4.93 3.92
N HIS A 396 17.16 4.88 2.88
CA HIS A 396 17.75 3.60 2.44
C HIS A 396 19.05 3.40 3.20
N LEU A 397 19.26 2.21 3.75
CA LEU A 397 20.37 1.87 4.64
C LEU A 397 21.13 0.65 4.11
N ASP A 398 22.45 0.75 4.06
CA ASP A 398 23.35 -0.38 3.82
C ASP A 398 23.91 -0.89 5.16
N GLY A 399 24.22 -2.18 5.27
CA GLY A 399 24.87 -2.76 6.46
C GLY A 399 23.98 -3.06 7.66
N VAL A 400 22.64 -3.02 7.52
CA VAL A 400 21.69 -3.48 8.55
C VAL A 400 21.65 -5.01 8.58
N ALA A 401 21.83 -5.61 9.76
CA ALA A 401 21.73 -7.06 9.94
C ALA A 401 20.28 -7.56 9.88
N GLU A 402 20.08 -8.85 9.63
CA GLU A 402 18.75 -9.49 9.68
C GLU A 402 18.27 -9.59 11.13
N PHE A 403 17.05 -9.16 11.42
CA PHE A 403 16.57 -9.12 12.81
C PHE A 403 16.42 -10.53 13.42
N GLN A 404 16.03 -11.53 12.63
CA GLN A 404 15.94 -12.93 13.07
C GLN A 404 17.27 -13.42 13.66
N ALA A 405 18.39 -13.13 12.98
CA ALA A 405 19.73 -13.48 13.44
C ALA A 405 20.17 -12.65 14.66
N ALA A 406 19.90 -11.34 14.66
CA ALA A 406 20.23 -10.46 15.78
C ALA A 406 19.46 -10.81 17.08
N ALA A 407 18.26 -11.38 16.94
CA ALA A 407 17.40 -11.84 18.05
C ALA A 407 17.50 -13.35 18.32
N ALA A 408 18.39 -14.07 17.62
CA ALA A 408 18.60 -15.52 17.72
C ALA A 408 17.30 -16.37 17.62
N LEU A 409 16.40 -16.00 16.69
CA LEU A 409 15.07 -16.58 16.58
C LEU A 409 15.03 -17.85 15.71
N PRO A 410 14.23 -18.87 16.09
CA PRO A 410 14.04 -20.08 15.29
C PRO A 410 13.33 -19.78 13.96
N ASP A 411 13.52 -20.62 12.95
CA ASP A 411 12.98 -20.38 11.61
C ASP A 411 11.45 -20.33 11.55
N GLY A 412 10.94 -19.52 10.63
CA GLY A 412 9.51 -19.41 10.28
C GLY A 412 9.14 -20.13 8.97
N PRO A 413 7.90 -19.92 8.46
CA PRO A 413 7.48 -20.39 7.13
C PRO A 413 8.25 -19.75 5.96
N TYR A 414 9.04 -18.71 6.24
CA TYR A 414 10.02 -18.06 5.38
C TYR A 414 11.03 -17.34 6.31
N PRO A 415 12.25 -16.99 5.84
CA PRO A 415 13.19 -16.17 6.61
C PRO A 415 12.59 -14.79 6.86
N ASP A 416 12.50 -14.36 8.13
CA ASP A 416 11.64 -13.24 8.56
C ASP A 416 11.89 -11.92 7.81
N ASP A 417 13.13 -11.70 7.35
CA ASP A 417 13.62 -10.47 6.69
C ASP A 417 13.29 -10.44 5.18
N GLN A 418 12.90 -11.58 4.59
CA GLN A 418 12.38 -11.68 3.21
C GLN A 418 10.89 -11.32 3.16
N ALA A 419 10.48 -10.29 3.90
CA ALA A 419 9.08 -9.92 4.09
C ALA A 419 8.94 -8.40 4.27
N ALA A 420 7.70 -7.92 4.29
CA ALA A 420 7.46 -6.61 4.90
C ALA A 420 7.59 -6.78 6.42
N VAL A 421 8.67 -6.26 7.01
CA VAL A 421 8.95 -6.37 8.46
C VAL A 421 8.46 -5.13 9.18
N HIS A 422 7.78 -5.34 10.31
CA HIS A 422 7.15 -4.28 11.12
C HIS A 422 7.59 -4.41 12.59
N HIS A 423 8.38 -3.46 13.09
CA HIS A 423 8.73 -3.39 14.52
C HIS A 423 7.74 -2.46 15.23
N LEU A 424 6.87 -3.01 16.08
CA LEU A 424 5.86 -2.26 16.81
C LEU A 424 6.47 -1.65 18.07
N LEU A 425 6.46 -0.32 18.15
CA LEU A 425 7.09 0.47 19.21
C LEU A 425 6.05 1.16 20.10
N ASP A 426 6.48 1.66 21.26
CA ASP A 426 5.61 2.47 22.11
C ASP A 426 5.33 3.85 21.51
N GLU A 427 6.25 4.44 20.75
CA GLU A 427 6.09 5.75 20.09
C GLU A 427 5.38 5.68 18.73
N GLY A 428 5.22 4.48 18.18
CA GLY A 428 4.74 4.26 16.81
C GLY A 428 5.22 2.91 16.26
N TRP A 429 5.87 2.88 15.10
CA TRP A 429 6.40 1.63 14.51
C TRP A 429 7.50 1.88 13.45
N ILE A 430 8.26 0.85 13.09
CA ILE A 430 9.26 0.89 12.00
C ILE A 430 8.93 -0.15 10.91
N TYR A 431 8.98 0.24 9.64
CA TYR A 431 9.10 -0.72 8.53
C TYR A 431 10.57 -1.00 8.19
N ALA A 432 10.83 -2.23 7.76
CA ALA A 432 12.09 -2.67 7.18
C ALA A 432 11.78 -3.58 5.96
N LEU A 433 12.31 -3.20 4.79
CA LEU A 433 12.07 -3.85 3.49
C LEU A 433 13.41 -4.08 2.78
N ARG A 434 13.87 -5.32 2.61
CA ARG A 434 15.18 -5.60 2.00
C ARG A 434 15.11 -5.80 0.47
N PHE A 435 16.07 -5.23 -0.23
CA PHE A 435 16.33 -5.43 -1.66
C PHE A 435 17.42 -6.50 -1.88
N ASP A 436 17.44 -7.13 -3.05
CA ASP A 436 18.41 -8.18 -3.43
C ASP A 436 19.88 -7.75 -3.30
N SER A 437 20.16 -6.44 -3.33
CA SER A 437 21.50 -5.88 -3.11
C SER A 437 21.91 -5.80 -1.62
N GLY A 438 21.17 -6.45 -0.71
CA GLY A 438 21.35 -6.39 0.74
C GLY A 438 20.90 -5.08 1.41
N ARG A 439 20.56 -4.07 0.61
CA ARG A 439 20.09 -2.74 1.06
C ARG A 439 18.70 -2.82 1.67
N LEU A 440 18.48 -2.07 2.74
CA LEU A 440 17.20 -1.99 3.44
C LEU A 440 16.55 -0.62 3.21
N SER A 441 15.31 -0.58 2.70
CA SER A 441 14.46 0.60 2.90
C SER A 441 13.86 0.53 4.30
N ALA A 442 14.08 1.55 5.11
CA ALA A 442 13.63 1.58 6.49
C ALA A 442 13.03 2.93 6.87
N GLY A 443 11.97 2.91 7.68
CA GLY A 443 11.30 4.12 8.11
C GLY A 443 10.56 3.98 9.43
N LEU A 444 10.78 4.96 10.30
CA LEU A 444 10.24 5.11 11.64
C LEU A 444 9.06 6.07 11.58
N LEU A 445 7.88 5.59 11.95
CA LEU A 445 6.66 6.36 12.05
C LEU A 445 6.36 6.63 13.52
N LEU A 446 6.18 7.90 13.86
CA LEU A 446 5.95 8.39 15.22
C LEU A 446 4.59 9.08 15.31
N GLU A 447 3.84 8.82 16.38
CA GLU A 447 2.57 9.52 16.66
C GLU A 447 2.78 11.03 16.80
N ASN A 448 3.88 11.43 17.45
CA ASN A 448 4.26 12.81 17.67
C ASN A 448 5.27 13.30 16.62
N ALA A 449 5.35 14.61 16.43
CA ALA A 449 6.38 15.20 15.58
C ALA A 449 7.79 15.00 16.20
N PRO A 450 8.84 14.74 15.39
CA PRO A 450 10.22 14.71 15.86
C PRO A 450 10.62 15.99 16.60
N THR A 451 11.27 15.86 17.76
CA THR A 451 11.66 16.98 18.62
C THR A 451 13.16 17.30 18.61
N SER A 452 13.98 16.47 17.95
CA SER A 452 15.44 16.65 17.87
C SER A 452 15.87 17.60 16.76
N THR A 453 17.16 17.96 16.78
CA THR A 453 17.85 18.81 15.81
C THR A 453 17.82 18.28 14.37
N SER A 454 17.99 16.97 14.17
CA SER A 454 17.90 16.32 12.85
C SER A 454 17.02 15.07 12.87
N PRO A 455 16.54 14.58 11.70
CA PRO A 455 15.83 13.31 11.59
C PRO A 455 16.65 12.11 12.07
N GLU A 456 17.97 12.13 11.84
CA GLU A 456 18.86 11.05 12.27
C GLU A 456 19.03 11.02 13.79
N ASP A 457 19.01 12.17 14.48
CA ASP A 457 19.04 12.23 15.94
C ASP A 457 17.81 11.56 16.56
N THR A 458 16.60 11.84 16.05
CA THR A 458 15.38 11.16 16.51
C THR A 458 15.43 9.66 16.19
N TRP A 459 15.88 9.27 14.99
CA TRP A 459 16.05 7.86 14.65
C TRP A 459 16.95 7.13 15.66
N ARG A 460 18.16 7.66 15.91
CA ARG A 460 19.11 7.09 16.86
C ARG A 460 18.56 7.07 18.29
N ALA A 461 17.88 8.13 18.73
CA ALA A 461 17.30 8.25 20.07
C ALA A 461 16.09 7.33 20.30
N THR A 462 15.28 7.04 19.27
CA THR A 462 14.23 6.01 19.36
C THR A 462 14.84 4.62 19.37
N LEU A 463 15.79 4.31 18.47
CA LEU A 463 16.39 2.96 18.40
C LEU A 463 17.19 2.59 19.65
N SER A 464 17.83 3.54 20.34
CA SER A 464 18.61 3.25 21.56
C SER A 464 17.77 2.65 22.70
N ARG A 465 16.45 2.89 22.69
CA ARG A 465 15.49 2.31 23.65
C ARG A 465 15.17 0.83 23.40
N TYR A 466 15.60 0.25 22.28
CA TYR A 466 15.21 -1.10 21.86
C TYR A 466 16.47 -1.95 21.58
N PRO A 467 17.08 -2.60 22.59
CA PRO A 467 18.45 -3.11 22.52
C PRO A 467 18.76 -4.00 21.31
N THR A 468 17.91 -4.99 21.01
CA THR A 468 18.11 -5.91 19.87
C THR A 468 17.96 -5.21 18.51
N LEU A 469 17.08 -4.20 18.42
CA LEU A 469 16.91 -3.39 17.22
C LEU A 469 18.10 -2.44 17.04
N SER A 470 18.58 -1.82 18.11
CA SER A 470 19.81 -1.03 18.13
C SER A 470 21.01 -1.87 17.66
N ALA A 471 21.11 -3.13 18.10
CA ALA A 471 22.16 -4.05 17.68
C ALA A 471 22.07 -4.42 16.18
N ALA A 472 20.88 -4.72 15.67
CA ALA A 472 20.66 -5.02 14.25
C ALA A 472 21.04 -3.85 13.32
N PHE A 473 20.79 -2.61 13.77
CA PHE A 473 21.12 -1.38 13.04
C PHE A 473 22.48 -0.77 13.41
N ALA A 474 23.28 -1.39 14.29
CA ALA A 474 24.54 -0.82 14.80
C ALA A 474 25.62 -0.58 13.72
N ARG A 475 25.48 -1.20 12.54
CA ARG A 475 26.37 -1.01 11.37
C ARG A 475 25.70 -0.28 10.20
N ALA A 476 24.47 0.21 10.39
CA ALA A 476 23.69 0.89 9.36
C ALA A 476 24.40 2.15 8.86
N ARG A 477 24.45 2.33 7.53
CA ARG A 477 24.94 3.53 6.87
C ARG A 477 23.88 4.05 5.91
N PRO A 478 23.40 5.29 6.07
CA PRO A 478 22.37 5.82 5.19
C PRO A 478 22.95 6.16 3.81
N TYR A 479 22.27 5.70 2.77
CA TYR A 479 22.58 6.04 1.38
C TYR A 479 22.11 7.46 1.05
N GLY A 480 22.78 8.14 0.12
CA GLY A 480 22.43 9.50 -0.29
C GLY A 480 20.96 9.60 -0.76
N PRO A 481 20.19 10.61 -0.31
CA PRO A 481 20.61 11.84 0.38
C PRO A 481 20.60 11.79 1.92
N GLY A 482 20.61 10.60 2.54
CA GLY A 482 20.60 10.46 4.00
C GLY A 482 19.19 10.33 4.60
N PHE A 483 19.08 10.44 5.93
CA PHE A 483 17.80 10.43 6.62
C PHE A 483 16.95 11.66 6.28
N ARG A 484 15.69 11.42 5.95
CA ARG A 484 14.69 12.44 5.63
C ARG A 484 13.48 12.33 6.56
N ALA A 485 12.79 13.44 6.77
CA ALA A 485 11.52 13.47 7.51
C ALA A 485 10.36 13.95 6.62
N ALA A 486 9.16 13.44 6.88
CA ALA A 486 7.91 13.89 6.27
C ALA A 486 6.74 13.68 7.24
N GLY A 487 5.97 14.73 7.52
CA GLY A 487 4.78 14.62 8.37
C GLY A 487 4.02 15.94 8.52
N PRO A 488 2.75 15.91 8.99
CA PRO A 488 1.95 14.70 9.18
C PRO A 488 1.64 14.02 7.83
N LEU A 489 1.65 12.69 7.80
CA LEU A 489 1.45 11.91 6.57
C LEU A 489 0.00 12.00 6.08
N GLN A 490 -0.95 12.04 7.00
CA GLN A 490 -2.37 11.78 6.77
C GLN A 490 -3.03 12.88 5.95
N ARG A 491 -3.72 12.49 4.88
CA ARG A 491 -4.56 13.35 4.06
C ARG A 491 -5.82 12.62 3.60
N ARG A 492 -6.91 13.38 3.49
CA ARG A 492 -8.19 12.97 2.90
C ARG A 492 -8.77 14.21 2.22
N ARG A 493 -9.09 14.12 0.92
CA ARG A 493 -9.85 15.14 0.19
C ARG A 493 -11.35 14.88 0.38
N GLN A 494 -12.16 15.89 0.10
CA GLN A 494 -13.62 15.77 0.16
C GLN A 494 -14.15 15.04 -1.07
N TYR A 495 -13.66 15.43 -2.26
CA TYR A 495 -14.09 14.91 -3.56
C TYR A 495 -12.94 14.16 -4.26
N ALA A 496 -13.26 13.04 -4.89
CA ALA A 496 -12.29 12.24 -5.67
C ALA A 496 -12.31 12.57 -7.18
N ALA A 497 -13.39 13.17 -7.65
CA ALA A 497 -13.55 13.64 -9.02
C ALA A 497 -14.50 14.85 -9.05
N GLY A 498 -14.46 15.59 -10.16
CA GLY A 498 -15.32 16.73 -10.42
C GLY A 498 -15.37 17.08 -11.91
N PRO A 499 -16.06 18.16 -12.29
CA PRO A 499 -16.26 18.51 -13.69
C PRO A 499 -14.94 18.80 -14.43
N GLY A 500 -14.49 17.85 -15.24
CA GLY A 500 -13.24 17.93 -16.01
C GLY A 500 -11.99 17.37 -15.30
N TRP A 501 -12.11 16.79 -14.10
CA TRP A 501 -10.94 16.26 -13.37
C TRP A 501 -11.23 15.05 -12.47
N ALA A 502 -10.18 14.27 -12.17
CA ALA A 502 -10.18 13.22 -11.15
C ALA A 502 -8.85 13.17 -10.38
N LEU A 503 -8.87 12.60 -9.18
CA LEU A 503 -7.68 12.28 -8.39
C LEU A 503 -7.40 10.79 -8.47
N LEU A 504 -6.13 10.40 -8.63
CA LEU A 504 -5.68 9.05 -8.31
C LEU A 504 -5.76 8.82 -6.79
N PRO A 505 -5.83 7.55 -6.32
CA PRO A 505 -6.10 7.24 -4.92
C PRO A 505 -5.20 7.93 -3.90
N HIS A 506 -3.90 8.04 -4.18
CA HIS A 506 -2.96 8.74 -3.30
C HIS A 506 -3.06 10.28 -3.29
N SER A 507 -3.64 10.89 -4.33
CA SER A 507 -3.99 12.33 -4.33
C SER A 507 -5.31 12.60 -3.58
N TYR A 508 -6.20 11.60 -3.55
CA TYR A 508 -7.45 11.63 -2.78
C TYR A 508 -7.24 11.36 -1.28
N ALA A 509 -6.49 10.31 -0.91
CA ALA A 509 -6.15 10.04 0.48
C ALA A 509 -4.81 9.31 0.65
N PHE A 510 -4.18 9.54 1.80
CA PHE A 510 -3.08 8.74 2.29
C PHE A 510 -3.17 8.64 3.82
N PHE A 511 -2.84 7.47 4.36
CA PHE A 511 -3.02 7.14 5.77
C PHE A 511 -1.68 6.84 6.41
N ASP A 512 -1.16 5.64 6.18
CA ASP A 512 0.03 5.08 6.80
C ASP A 512 0.44 3.82 5.99
N PRO A 513 1.74 3.48 5.83
CA PRO A 513 2.16 2.32 5.06
C PRO A 513 1.90 0.95 5.74
N PHE A 514 1.38 0.92 6.98
CA PHE A 514 1.24 -0.26 7.87
C PHE A 514 0.86 -1.59 7.21
N PHE A 515 -0.12 -1.60 6.29
CA PHE A 515 -0.59 -2.84 5.63
C PHE A 515 -0.30 -2.88 4.13
N SER A 516 0.68 -2.09 3.65
CA SER A 516 1.12 -2.04 2.24
C SER A 516 0.00 -1.82 1.21
N THR A 517 -1.13 -1.24 1.62
CA THR A 517 -2.35 -1.15 0.82
C THR A 517 -2.24 -0.23 -0.40
N GLY A 518 -1.38 0.80 -0.30
CA GLY A 518 -1.32 1.92 -1.24
C GLY A 518 -1.10 1.54 -2.70
N LEU A 519 -0.23 0.58 -2.99
CA LEU A 519 0.05 0.15 -4.37
C LEU A 519 -1.14 -0.60 -4.98
N ALA A 520 -1.75 -1.53 -4.24
CA ALA A 520 -2.94 -2.26 -4.69
C ALA A 520 -4.13 -1.31 -4.92
N TRP A 521 -4.36 -0.38 -3.98
CA TRP A 521 -5.42 0.60 -4.08
C TRP A 521 -5.19 1.58 -5.25
N SER A 522 -3.94 2.02 -5.46
CA SER A 522 -3.54 2.84 -6.61
C SER A 522 -3.82 2.15 -7.94
N LEU A 523 -3.44 0.87 -8.08
CA LEU A 523 -3.67 0.08 -9.30
C LEU A 523 -5.16 -0.11 -9.60
N LEU A 524 -5.97 -0.38 -8.58
CA LEU A 524 -7.43 -0.43 -8.71
C LEU A 524 -7.99 0.93 -9.17
N GLY A 525 -7.44 2.04 -8.67
CA GLY A 525 -7.80 3.38 -9.14
C GLY A 525 -7.41 3.64 -10.60
N VAL A 526 -6.23 3.17 -11.02
CA VAL A 526 -5.77 3.22 -12.42
C VAL A 526 -6.67 2.41 -13.34
N GLU A 527 -7.02 1.16 -12.97
CA GLU A 527 -7.90 0.30 -13.78
C GLU A 527 -9.30 0.94 -13.94
N ARG A 528 -9.86 1.50 -12.86
CA ARG A 528 -11.16 2.22 -12.90
C ARG A 528 -11.12 3.51 -13.71
N LEU A 529 -10.06 4.31 -13.59
CA LEU A 529 -9.93 5.55 -14.36
C LEU A 529 -9.62 5.28 -15.83
N ALA A 530 -8.88 4.22 -16.17
CA ALA A 530 -8.72 3.79 -17.56
C ALA A 530 -10.09 3.37 -18.15
N ASP A 531 -10.86 2.54 -17.45
CA ASP A 531 -12.23 2.18 -17.84
C ASP A 531 -13.12 3.43 -18.03
N ALA A 532 -13.13 4.36 -17.07
CA ALA A 532 -13.99 5.55 -17.07
C ALA A 532 -13.59 6.61 -18.10
N LEU A 533 -12.30 6.78 -18.38
CA LEU A 533 -11.81 7.76 -19.36
C LEU A 533 -11.93 7.25 -20.79
N CYS A 534 -11.79 5.94 -21.00
CA CYS A 534 -11.89 5.31 -22.31
C CYS A 534 -13.33 4.96 -22.72
N GLY A 535 -14.19 4.60 -21.76
CA GLY A 535 -15.59 4.20 -21.97
C GLY A 535 -16.55 5.32 -22.42
N PRO A 536 -17.80 4.96 -22.78
CA PRO A 536 -18.78 5.88 -23.36
C PRO A 536 -19.47 6.79 -22.34
N ASP A 537 -19.79 6.28 -21.15
CA ASP A 537 -20.38 7.05 -20.04
C ASP A 537 -19.31 7.34 -18.98
N ARG A 538 -18.65 8.48 -19.13
CA ARG A 538 -17.62 8.97 -18.21
C ARG A 538 -18.21 9.51 -16.91
N GLU A 539 -19.42 10.09 -16.94
CA GLU A 539 -19.97 10.81 -15.79
C GLU A 539 -20.48 9.83 -14.71
N THR A 540 -21.27 8.83 -15.11
CA THR A 540 -21.70 7.76 -14.19
C THR A 540 -20.50 6.96 -13.67
N ALA A 541 -19.50 6.71 -14.52
CA ALA A 541 -18.28 6.00 -14.11
C ALA A 541 -17.44 6.80 -13.10
N LEU A 542 -17.30 8.11 -13.27
CA LEU A 542 -16.62 8.99 -12.30
C LEU A 542 -17.41 9.15 -11.00
N GLY A 543 -18.74 9.21 -11.05
CA GLY A 543 -19.59 9.18 -9.86
C GLY A 543 -19.42 7.90 -9.05
N ARG A 544 -19.47 6.74 -9.72
CA ARG A 544 -19.19 5.42 -9.10
C ARG A 544 -17.76 5.34 -8.55
N TYR A 545 -16.78 5.87 -9.28
CA TYR A 545 -15.38 5.91 -8.84
C TYR A 545 -15.25 6.70 -7.55
N ALA A 546 -15.84 7.90 -7.48
CA ALA A 546 -15.74 8.77 -6.32
C ALA A 546 -16.43 8.21 -5.07
N ALA A 547 -17.59 7.57 -5.23
CA ALA A 547 -18.27 6.89 -4.13
C ALA A 547 -17.45 5.70 -3.61
N LEU A 548 -17.01 4.79 -4.48
CA LEU A 548 -16.26 3.61 -4.08
C LEU A 548 -14.90 3.97 -3.45
N LEU A 549 -14.23 5.01 -3.95
CA LEU A 549 -12.98 5.49 -3.39
C LEU A 549 -13.15 6.12 -2.00
N ALA A 550 -14.32 6.71 -1.70
CA ALA A 550 -14.66 7.19 -0.37
C ALA A 550 -14.82 6.04 0.63
N ASP A 551 -15.61 5.02 0.27
CA ASP A 551 -15.81 3.82 1.11
C ASP A 551 -14.47 3.13 1.44
N GLU A 552 -13.62 2.96 0.43
CA GLU A 552 -12.29 2.34 0.57
C GLU A 552 -11.29 3.18 1.36
N ALA A 553 -11.39 4.51 1.27
CA ALA A 553 -10.60 5.42 2.10
C ALA A 553 -11.01 5.26 3.57
N ASP A 554 -12.31 5.15 3.86
CA ASP A 554 -12.82 5.11 5.22
C ASP A 554 -12.64 3.73 5.87
N GLN A 555 -12.69 2.63 5.09
CA GLN A 555 -12.23 1.30 5.53
C GLN A 555 -10.76 1.30 5.94
N GLN A 556 -9.88 1.88 5.11
CA GLN A 556 -8.45 1.96 5.42
C GLN A 556 -8.18 2.84 6.64
N ALA A 557 -8.87 3.98 6.77
CA ALA A 557 -8.78 4.84 7.94
C ALA A 557 -9.18 4.09 9.23
N ALA A 558 -10.25 3.28 9.20
CA ALA A 558 -10.68 2.49 10.34
C ALA A 558 -9.66 1.39 10.72
N LEU A 559 -9.14 0.65 9.74
CA LEU A 559 -8.13 -0.40 9.94
C LEU A 559 -6.82 0.16 10.54
N ILE A 560 -6.30 1.27 9.99
CA ILE A 560 -5.07 1.89 10.47
C ILE A 560 -5.28 2.49 11.87
N ALA A 561 -6.43 3.11 12.14
CA ALA A 561 -6.77 3.60 13.47
C ALA A 561 -6.82 2.47 14.52
N ALA A 562 -7.45 1.34 14.19
CA ALA A 562 -7.45 0.15 15.03
C ALA A 562 -6.02 -0.36 15.30
N ALA A 563 -5.15 -0.34 14.28
CA ALA A 563 -3.77 -0.80 14.40
C ALA A 563 -2.94 0.10 15.32
N TYR A 564 -3.08 1.43 15.21
CA TYR A 564 -2.44 2.36 16.13
C TYR A 564 -2.90 2.16 17.58
N SER A 565 -4.21 1.97 17.83
CA SER A 565 -4.73 1.69 19.17
C SER A 565 -4.27 0.32 19.71
N ALA A 566 -4.17 -0.71 18.88
CA ALA A 566 -3.84 -2.07 19.30
C ALA A 566 -2.34 -2.36 19.45
N ARG A 567 -1.45 -1.70 18.67
CA ARG A 567 -0.03 -2.11 18.49
C ARG A 567 0.77 -2.36 19.78
N ARG A 568 0.38 -1.76 20.90
CA ARG A 568 1.09 -1.88 22.18
C ARG A 568 0.82 -3.22 22.89
N ASP A 569 -0.24 -3.92 22.53
CA ASP A 569 -0.61 -5.24 23.06
C ASP A 569 -0.83 -6.25 21.92
N MET A 570 -0.05 -7.33 21.91
CA MET A 570 -0.17 -8.39 20.90
C MET A 570 -1.45 -9.22 21.04
N ALA A 571 -2.08 -9.27 22.22
CA ALA A 571 -3.36 -9.95 22.40
C ALA A 571 -4.52 -9.23 21.67
N LEU A 572 -4.39 -7.91 21.45
CA LEU A 572 -5.30 -7.11 20.63
C LEU A 572 -4.81 -6.93 19.19
N PHE A 573 -3.52 -6.67 18.98
CA PHE A 573 -2.96 -6.45 17.65
C PHE A 573 -3.03 -7.69 16.77
N ARG A 574 -2.69 -8.88 17.30
CA ARG A 574 -2.64 -10.11 16.50
C ARG A 574 -4.01 -10.49 15.92
N PRO A 575 -5.13 -10.53 16.70
CA PRO A 575 -6.45 -10.76 16.13
C PRO A 575 -6.89 -9.67 15.15
N LEU A 576 -6.53 -8.39 15.37
CA LEU A 576 -6.83 -7.34 14.39
C LEU A 576 -6.20 -7.63 13.03
N THR A 577 -4.93 -8.09 12.98
CA THR A 577 -4.31 -8.47 11.70
C THR A 577 -5.02 -9.62 11.01
N PHE A 578 -5.64 -10.55 11.76
CA PHE A 578 -6.38 -11.67 11.18
C PHE A 578 -7.61 -11.21 10.40
N LEU A 579 -8.27 -10.11 10.79
CA LEU A 579 -9.34 -9.49 10.00
C LEU A 579 -8.83 -9.04 8.62
N TYR A 580 -7.68 -8.34 8.59
CA TYR A 580 -7.04 -7.92 7.34
C TYR A 580 -6.62 -9.14 6.49
N PHE A 581 -5.90 -10.11 7.08
CA PHE A 581 -5.40 -11.27 6.34
C PHE A 581 -6.51 -12.19 5.82
N ALA A 582 -7.59 -12.39 6.57
CA ALA A 582 -8.78 -13.10 6.08
C ALA A 582 -9.44 -12.34 4.91
N CYS A 583 -9.58 -11.01 5.02
CA CYS A 583 -10.14 -10.19 3.94
C CYS A 583 -9.33 -10.30 2.64
N VAL A 584 -8.01 -10.07 2.69
CA VAL A 584 -7.19 -10.02 1.47
C VAL A 584 -6.93 -11.40 0.87
N SER A 585 -6.66 -12.43 1.68
CA SER A 585 -6.41 -13.79 1.17
C SER A 585 -7.68 -14.42 0.58
N TYR A 586 -8.86 -14.15 1.16
CA TYR A 586 -10.13 -14.59 0.58
C TYR A 586 -10.44 -13.90 -0.75
N ALA A 587 -10.21 -12.59 -0.84
CA ALA A 587 -10.36 -11.83 -2.09
C ALA A 587 -9.39 -12.31 -3.18
N GLU A 588 -8.11 -12.51 -2.83
CA GLU A 588 -7.07 -13.04 -3.72
C GLU A 588 -7.43 -14.43 -4.25
N MET A 589 -7.78 -15.37 -3.36
CA MET A 589 -8.05 -16.75 -3.73
C MET A 589 -9.27 -16.85 -4.66
N ARG A 590 -10.30 -16.02 -4.43
CA ARG A 590 -11.46 -15.91 -5.33
C ARG A 590 -11.10 -15.35 -6.70
N LEU A 591 -10.14 -14.44 -6.80
CA LEU A 591 -9.65 -13.93 -8.08
C LEU A 591 -8.85 -15.01 -8.83
N ARG A 592 -7.82 -15.61 -8.21
CA ARG A 592 -6.98 -16.65 -8.84
C ARG A 592 -7.81 -17.85 -9.34
N LEU A 593 -8.74 -18.34 -8.52
CA LEU A 593 -9.60 -19.49 -8.87
C LEU A 593 -10.70 -19.15 -9.89
N GLY A 594 -10.87 -17.89 -10.31
CA GLY A 594 -11.91 -17.48 -11.25
C GLY A 594 -13.33 -17.57 -10.66
N LEU A 595 -13.51 -17.06 -9.43
CA LEU A 595 -14.77 -17.01 -8.67
C LEU A 595 -15.33 -15.57 -8.58
N VAL A 596 -14.90 -14.72 -9.52
CA VAL A 596 -15.34 -13.34 -9.73
C VAL A 596 -15.61 -13.18 -11.24
N PRO A 597 -16.86 -12.88 -11.67
CA PRO A 597 -17.17 -12.69 -13.09
C PRO A 597 -16.56 -11.39 -13.64
N ASN A 598 -16.06 -11.45 -14.88
CA ASN A 598 -15.53 -10.37 -15.72
C ASN A 598 -14.39 -9.51 -15.11
N ASP A 599 -13.25 -9.42 -15.81
CA ASP A 599 -12.05 -8.72 -15.33
C ASP A 599 -12.31 -7.25 -14.96
N ASN A 600 -13.03 -6.50 -15.80
CA ASN A 600 -13.46 -5.14 -15.47
C ASN A 600 -14.19 -5.10 -14.13
N ALA A 601 -15.17 -5.97 -13.92
CA ALA A 601 -16.03 -5.94 -12.74
C ALA A 601 -15.24 -6.23 -11.45
N ALA A 602 -14.16 -7.02 -11.51
CA ALA A 602 -13.26 -7.26 -10.39
C ALA A 602 -12.69 -5.96 -9.79
N ALA A 603 -12.28 -5.01 -10.64
CA ALA A 603 -11.78 -3.70 -10.21
C ALA A 603 -12.81 -2.91 -9.39
N TRP A 604 -14.09 -3.05 -9.72
CA TRP A 604 -15.21 -2.28 -9.16
C TRP A 604 -15.94 -2.97 -8.00
N ARG A 605 -15.39 -4.03 -7.40
CA ARG A 605 -16.01 -4.74 -6.24
C ARG A 605 -15.71 -4.11 -4.87
N GLY A 606 -14.81 -3.14 -4.80
CA GLY A 606 -14.35 -2.55 -3.55
C GLY A 606 -13.16 -3.27 -2.93
N PHE A 607 -12.17 -2.48 -2.51
CA PHE A 607 -10.95 -2.89 -1.84
C PHE A 607 -11.18 -3.05 -0.32
N LEU A 608 -10.48 -4.00 0.32
CA LEU A 608 -10.70 -4.42 1.71
C LEU A 608 -12.18 -4.71 2.06
N GLY A 609 -12.96 -5.20 1.09
CA GLY A 609 -14.38 -5.51 1.28
C GLY A 609 -15.31 -4.30 1.33
N ALA A 610 -14.86 -3.09 0.98
CA ALA A 610 -15.73 -1.92 0.82
C ALA A 610 -16.98 -2.25 -0.02
N GLY A 611 -18.16 -1.89 0.47
CA GLY A 611 -19.44 -2.23 -0.16
C GLY A 611 -19.90 -3.69 -0.06
N GLN A 612 -19.16 -4.60 0.59
CA GLN A 612 -19.49 -6.04 0.69
C GLN A 612 -19.59 -6.51 2.15
N PRO A 613 -20.79 -6.87 2.66
CA PRO A 613 -20.96 -7.40 4.02
C PRO A 613 -20.05 -8.61 4.33
N PRO A 614 -19.55 -8.75 5.57
CA PRO A 614 -19.74 -7.87 6.72
C PRO A 614 -18.82 -6.62 6.73
N TRP A 615 -17.82 -6.58 5.85
CA TRP A 615 -16.64 -5.71 5.97
C TRP A 615 -16.89 -4.21 6.24
N PRO A 616 -17.90 -3.52 5.66
CA PRO A 616 -18.14 -2.09 5.87
C PRO A 616 -18.14 -1.58 7.31
N SER A 617 -18.51 -2.39 8.30
CA SER A 617 -18.41 -2.02 9.73
C SER A 617 -17.24 -2.67 10.48
N VAL A 618 -16.64 -3.74 9.95
CA VAL A 618 -15.74 -4.65 10.71
C VAL A 618 -14.54 -3.92 11.29
N PHE A 619 -13.82 -3.09 10.52
CA PHE A 619 -12.63 -2.41 11.05
C PHE A 619 -12.98 -1.28 12.03
N ALA A 620 -14.15 -0.65 11.89
CA ALA A 620 -14.63 0.38 12.82
C ALA A 620 -15.16 -0.23 14.13
N GLU A 621 -15.81 -1.38 14.06
CA GLU A 621 -16.21 -2.17 15.23
C GLU A 621 -14.98 -2.74 15.95
N ALA A 622 -13.99 -3.24 15.20
CA ALA A 622 -12.73 -3.71 15.76
C ALA A 622 -12.02 -2.60 16.54
N ARG A 623 -11.87 -1.41 15.94
CA ARG A 623 -11.35 -0.21 16.62
C ARG A 623 -12.11 0.07 17.92
N THR A 624 -13.44 0.10 17.86
CA THR A 624 -14.29 0.37 19.04
C THR A 624 -14.04 -0.66 20.14
N ARG A 625 -13.96 -1.95 19.81
CA ARG A 625 -13.68 -3.03 20.78
C ARG A 625 -12.28 -2.90 21.41
N ILE A 626 -11.26 -2.61 20.60
CA ILE A 626 -9.89 -2.35 21.06
C ILE A 626 -9.84 -1.15 22.02
N GLU A 627 -10.53 -0.04 21.69
CA GLU A 627 -10.58 1.17 22.51
C GLU A 627 -11.38 0.99 23.82
N HIS A 628 -12.24 -0.03 23.90
CA HIS A 628 -12.97 -0.39 25.13
C HIS A 628 -12.27 -1.42 26.00
N ALA A 629 -11.32 -2.20 25.47
CA ALA A 629 -10.62 -3.24 26.22
C ALA A 629 -9.79 -2.67 27.39
N ARG A 630 -9.89 -3.29 28.58
CA ARG A 630 -9.17 -2.90 29.81
C ARG A 630 -8.29 -4.02 30.36
N ASP A 631 -8.60 -5.28 30.07
CA ASP A 631 -7.89 -6.44 30.61
C ASP A 631 -7.78 -7.61 29.61
N ALA A 632 -7.23 -8.73 30.09
CA ALA A 632 -7.06 -9.95 29.30
C ALA A 632 -8.37 -10.67 28.96
N ALA A 633 -9.46 -10.48 29.72
CA ALA A 633 -10.78 -11.02 29.41
C ALA A 633 -11.42 -10.25 28.25
N ASP A 634 -11.27 -8.92 28.21
CA ASP A 634 -11.64 -8.11 27.04
C ASP A 634 -10.83 -8.51 25.80
N ALA A 635 -9.51 -8.70 25.93
CA ALA A 635 -8.68 -9.15 24.81
C ALA A 635 -9.07 -10.55 24.30
N ALA A 636 -9.40 -11.48 25.21
CA ALA A 636 -9.94 -12.79 24.84
C ALA A 636 -11.33 -12.70 24.18
N SER A 637 -12.19 -11.80 24.66
CA SER A 637 -13.51 -11.50 24.06
C SER A 637 -13.36 -10.92 22.65
N PHE A 638 -12.41 -10.00 22.45
CA PHE A 638 -12.05 -9.47 21.14
C PHE A 638 -11.54 -10.55 20.20
N LYS A 639 -10.59 -11.40 20.64
CA LYS A 639 -10.11 -12.55 19.86
C LYS A 639 -11.26 -13.49 19.45
N LYS A 640 -12.20 -13.77 20.35
CA LYS A 640 -13.37 -14.62 20.07
C LYS A 640 -14.31 -13.98 19.03
N TRP A 641 -14.55 -12.67 19.12
CA TRP A 641 -15.32 -11.93 18.11
C TRP A 641 -14.63 -11.92 16.74
N VAL A 642 -13.31 -11.67 16.70
CA VAL A 642 -12.52 -11.78 15.47
C VAL A 642 -12.67 -13.18 14.85
N GLN A 643 -12.52 -14.24 15.64
CA GLN A 643 -12.60 -15.61 15.12
C GLN A 643 -13.96 -15.90 14.46
N ALA A 644 -15.05 -15.40 15.06
CA ALA A 644 -16.40 -15.53 14.49
C ALA A 644 -16.60 -14.70 13.21
N VAL A 645 -15.98 -13.52 13.11
CA VAL A 645 -16.04 -12.67 11.90
C VAL A 645 -15.23 -13.27 10.76
N ILE A 646 -14.06 -13.87 11.03
CA ILE A 646 -13.19 -14.42 9.98
C ILE A 646 -13.55 -15.85 9.56
N ASP A 647 -14.33 -16.62 10.33
CA ASP A 647 -14.58 -18.04 10.03
C ASP A 647 -15.07 -18.31 8.59
N PRO A 648 -16.01 -17.54 7.99
CA PRO A 648 -16.41 -17.75 6.60
C PRO A 648 -15.31 -17.45 5.56
N TYR A 649 -14.24 -16.77 5.97
CA TYR A 649 -13.18 -16.22 5.14
C TYR A 649 -11.79 -16.83 5.41
N ASN A 650 -11.65 -17.62 6.47
CA ASN A 650 -10.36 -18.12 6.94
C ASN A 650 -9.89 -19.33 6.11
N LEU A 651 -9.12 -19.08 5.05
CA LEU A 651 -8.62 -20.14 4.15
C LEU A 651 -7.30 -20.76 4.59
N ILE A 652 -6.59 -20.14 5.55
CA ILE A 652 -5.20 -20.50 5.93
C ILE A 652 -5.03 -20.88 7.41
N GLY A 653 -6.10 -20.84 8.21
CA GLY A 653 -6.08 -21.28 9.62
C GLY A 653 -5.70 -20.20 10.63
N LEU A 654 -5.93 -18.92 10.30
CA LEU A 654 -5.67 -17.77 11.20
C LEU A 654 -6.32 -17.98 12.58
N GLY A 655 -5.54 -17.80 13.63
CA GLY A 655 -5.96 -17.97 15.02
C GLY A 655 -5.95 -19.41 15.56
N GLU A 656 -5.75 -20.41 14.70
CA GLU A 656 -5.71 -21.84 15.07
C GLU A 656 -4.32 -22.31 15.52
N ASP A 657 -3.25 -21.64 15.08
CA ASP A 657 -1.87 -22.05 15.36
C ASP A 657 -1.27 -21.25 16.53
N PRO A 658 -0.84 -21.91 17.64
CA PRO A 658 -0.30 -21.25 18.81
C PRO A 658 1.13 -20.71 18.64
N SER A 659 1.82 -21.03 17.54
CA SER A 659 3.12 -20.44 17.21
C SER A 659 3.01 -19.04 16.59
N HIS A 660 1.84 -18.71 16.02
CA HIS A 660 1.58 -17.52 15.20
C HIS A 660 2.42 -17.45 13.92
N LEU A 661 2.86 -18.60 13.39
CA LEU A 661 3.70 -18.73 12.19
C LEU A 661 2.89 -19.36 11.03
N TYR A 662 2.22 -18.53 10.23
CA TYR A 662 1.25 -18.98 9.23
C TYR A 662 1.88 -19.15 7.83
N GLY A 663 2.10 -20.39 7.40
CA GLY A 663 2.56 -20.75 6.05
C GLY A 663 1.44 -20.96 5.02
N VAL A 664 1.79 -21.05 3.74
CA VAL A 664 0.84 -21.34 2.65
C VAL A 664 0.66 -22.86 2.49
N HIS A 665 -0.37 -23.41 3.12
CA HIS A 665 -0.66 -24.86 3.10
C HIS A 665 -1.84 -25.19 2.18
N LEU A 666 -1.57 -25.80 1.01
CA LEU A 666 -2.60 -26.18 0.04
C LEU A 666 -3.67 -27.14 0.62
N ASP A 667 -3.33 -27.95 1.62
CA ASP A 667 -4.29 -28.86 2.25
C ASP A 667 -5.26 -28.13 3.22
N ARG A 668 -4.85 -27.01 3.83
CA ARG A 668 -5.78 -26.11 4.55
C ARG A 668 -6.77 -25.44 3.58
N LEU A 669 -6.29 -25.04 2.40
CA LEU A 669 -7.15 -24.52 1.32
C LEU A 669 -8.12 -25.59 0.79
N ARG A 670 -7.65 -26.84 0.62
CA ARG A 670 -8.49 -27.98 0.22
C ARG A 670 -9.58 -28.28 1.25
N ALA A 671 -9.25 -28.31 2.54
CA ALA A 671 -10.24 -28.45 3.61
C ALA A 671 -11.24 -27.29 3.63
N SER A 672 -10.79 -26.08 3.31
CA SER A 672 -11.61 -24.85 3.27
C SER A 672 -12.48 -24.70 2.00
N HIS A 673 -12.63 -25.72 1.15
CA HIS A 673 -13.33 -25.61 -0.15
C HIS A 673 -14.75 -25.01 -0.05
N ALA A 674 -15.49 -25.35 1.02
CA ALA A 674 -16.85 -24.87 1.23
C ALA A 674 -16.92 -23.35 1.50
N ARG A 675 -15.91 -22.76 2.15
CA ARG A 675 -15.80 -21.29 2.38
C ARG A 675 -15.73 -20.51 1.06
N LEU A 676 -15.23 -21.14 -0.01
CA LEU A 676 -15.17 -20.58 -1.36
C LEU A 676 -16.44 -20.84 -2.20
N GLY A 677 -17.42 -21.59 -1.68
CA GLY A 677 -18.62 -22.00 -2.41
C GLY A 677 -18.35 -23.07 -3.47
N LEU A 678 -17.34 -23.92 -3.27
CA LEU A 678 -16.95 -24.99 -4.19
C LEU A 678 -17.07 -26.37 -3.55
N SER A 679 -17.30 -27.40 -4.36
CA SER A 679 -17.00 -28.79 -3.99
C SER A 679 -15.48 -29.08 -4.01
N PRO A 680 -15.01 -30.17 -3.39
CA PRO A 680 -13.60 -30.59 -3.47
C PRO A 680 -13.13 -30.85 -4.92
N ALA A 681 -14.04 -31.32 -5.77
CA ALA A 681 -13.76 -31.61 -7.19
C ALA A 681 -13.56 -30.34 -8.00
N GLU A 682 -14.43 -29.33 -7.84
CA GLU A 682 -14.30 -28.05 -8.53
C GLU A 682 -13.07 -27.26 -8.06
N LEU A 683 -12.76 -27.29 -6.75
CA LEU A 683 -11.52 -26.71 -6.26
C LEU A 683 -10.31 -27.41 -6.88
N LYS A 684 -10.27 -28.76 -6.88
CA LYS A 684 -9.19 -29.55 -7.51
C LYS A 684 -9.01 -29.19 -8.99
N ALA A 685 -10.09 -29.01 -9.74
CA ALA A 685 -10.05 -28.59 -11.14
C ALA A 685 -9.53 -27.15 -11.34
N ARG A 686 -9.73 -26.26 -10.36
CA ARG A 686 -9.26 -24.86 -10.40
C ARG A 686 -7.86 -24.64 -9.83
N LEU A 687 -7.31 -25.57 -9.04
CA LEU A 687 -5.96 -25.48 -8.46
C LEU A 687 -4.83 -25.13 -9.46
N PRO A 688 -4.82 -25.59 -10.74
CA PRO A 688 -3.78 -25.19 -11.70
C PRO A 688 -3.67 -23.68 -11.90
N ARG A 689 -4.79 -22.94 -11.82
CA ARG A 689 -4.83 -21.47 -11.96
C ARG A 689 -4.05 -20.74 -10.87
N LEU A 690 -3.79 -21.38 -9.72
CA LEU A 690 -2.98 -20.79 -8.64
C LEU A 690 -1.50 -20.62 -9.04
N ARG A 691 -1.02 -21.32 -10.07
CA ARG A 691 0.37 -21.26 -10.57
C ARG A 691 0.59 -20.21 -11.66
N GLY A 692 -0.35 -19.27 -11.85
CA GLY A 692 -0.25 -18.21 -12.87
C GLY A 692 -0.47 -18.67 -14.31
N GLY A 693 -0.70 -19.96 -14.55
CA GLY A 693 -1.09 -20.48 -15.86
C GLY A 693 -2.54 -20.12 -16.20
N GLN A 694 -2.76 -19.65 -17.43
CA GLN A 694 -4.06 -19.83 -18.09
C GLN A 694 -4.38 -21.33 -18.21
N PRO A 695 -5.66 -21.73 -18.20
CA PRO A 695 -6.08 -23.12 -18.31
C PRO A 695 -5.80 -23.74 -19.68
#